data_AF-A0A358XWG9-F1
#
_entry.id   AF-A0A358XWG9-F1
#
_cell.length_a   1.000
_cell.length_b   1.000
_cell.length_c   1.000
_cell.angle_alpha   90.00
_cell.angle_beta   90.00
_cell.angle_gamma   90.00
#
_symmetry.space_group_name_H-M   'P 1'
#
loop_
_entity.id
_entity.type
_entity.pdbx_description
1 polymer ?
#
loop_
_entity_poly.entity_id
_entity_poly.type
_entity_poly.pdbx_seq_one_letter_code
_entity_poly.pdbx_strand_id
1 'polypeptide(L)'
;LIMSFTESRIFSRHMRVRVASFLWLLGPQLCLNASVPDLMNNEFTLFNGHAYKIITTPMSWAGAEEYAVSNGGRLLVINSFQENLFVERLMSDFGQIAPDGGGAEYHWLGASDSLNENDWTWVDGSTLKTTKINGRAFWGDGAGHGLGDSEPDNFNNQDCLSMAVTAWPAANPGFFGSAGQWNDIDCGNKLNFIVEYSVDANYADGLLNAENIIVGDKRYRAELKLMECVSICFQVLNAMEVENLSQSSMNSATEDILRLRKVNVGATSYDVSLKLTDPDNLIFTLDSAIETFSTTAVPTESWVTATMEQVGLDADKFQKVVDYAFGEGQNTQGLVMVRHGSIVFERYAEGADKNSMATSWSTAKSFTSALAGIAIDKGFVSSVDTSAAEFINEWAEDERKNITVKDLLLMSSGLREDGNDSTSMYVGVKDENDQYKAVDNVSFSINRSVNPERARWLDAGYTWNYANADTQLIGEIIERSTNKSLFDFAQDNLFSKIGIKTVWWTDSFSNYMPWCCLDMTSRDFARFGLLYARDGKWGDAQLVPIDYVIESTRPSIVITEDLQTGYGYQWWTDRSGDWFVAKGSRNNNIYVHPGLDIVVVRNSLYTRVGNSHTREDGSYHSTEFPANWDDIEFFNLVIESVN
;
A
#
# COMPACT_ATOMS: atom_id res chain seq x y z
N LEU A 1 -11.83 -58.19 15.63
CA LEU A 1 -11.25 -57.35 16.70
C LEU A 1 -9.80 -57.05 16.32
N ILE A 2 -9.52 -55.86 15.77
CA ILE A 2 -8.90 -54.68 16.45
C ILE A 2 -7.39 -54.90 16.65
N MET A 3 -6.54 -54.30 15.77
CA MET A 3 -5.63 -53.13 15.98
C MET A 3 -4.42 -53.41 16.92
N SER A 4 -3.20 -52.88 16.72
CA SER A 4 -2.77 -51.49 16.43
C SER A 4 -1.41 -51.43 15.70
N PHE A 5 -1.22 -50.64 14.64
CA PHE A 5 -0.73 -49.24 14.59
C PHE A 5 0.67 -48.97 15.17
N THR A 6 1.63 -48.68 14.29
CA THR A 6 2.57 -47.53 14.34
C THR A 6 3.38 -47.44 13.04
N GLU A 7 2.98 -46.58 12.09
CA GLU A 7 3.85 -46.01 11.05
C GLU A 7 3.07 -44.98 10.22
N SER A 8 2.95 -43.73 10.69
CA SER A 8 2.35 -42.65 9.86
C SER A 8 2.92 -41.25 10.12
N ARG A 9 4.02 -41.09 10.86
CA ARG A 9 4.54 -39.77 11.24
C ARG A 9 5.89 -39.38 10.63
N ILE A 10 6.52 -40.24 9.84
CA ILE A 10 7.84 -39.95 9.23
C ILE A 10 7.72 -39.54 7.75
N PHE A 11 6.65 -39.94 7.05
CA PHE A 11 6.45 -39.65 5.63
C PHE A 11 6.04 -38.20 5.31
N SER A 12 5.37 -37.49 6.24
CA SER A 12 4.87 -36.12 5.95
C SER A 12 5.94 -35.03 6.05
N ARG A 13 7.08 -35.30 6.70
CA ARG A 13 8.11 -34.28 6.96
C ARG A 13 9.15 -34.18 5.84
N HIS A 14 9.37 -35.26 5.07
CA HIS A 14 10.31 -35.28 3.95
C HIS A 14 9.74 -34.69 2.65
N MET A 15 8.40 -34.69 2.49
CA MET A 15 7.72 -34.16 1.31
C MET A 15 7.58 -32.63 1.33
N ARG A 16 7.40 -32.02 2.52
CA ARG A 16 7.41 -30.55 2.68
C ARG A 16 8.77 -29.90 2.43
N VAL A 17 9.87 -30.61 2.70
CA VAL A 17 11.23 -30.07 2.56
C VAL A 17 11.72 -30.13 1.10
N ARG A 18 11.27 -31.10 0.29
CA ARG A 18 11.72 -31.20 -1.12
C ARG A 18 10.99 -30.27 -2.09
N VAL A 19 9.71 -29.98 -1.88
CA VAL A 19 8.94 -29.06 -2.76
C VAL A 19 9.37 -27.60 -2.55
N ALA A 20 9.62 -27.20 -1.29
CA ALA A 20 10.14 -25.87 -0.98
C ALA A 20 11.58 -25.66 -1.49
N SER A 21 12.42 -26.69 -1.45
CA SER A 21 13.81 -26.59 -1.92
C SER A 21 13.96 -26.64 -3.45
N PHE A 22 13.07 -27.32 -4.20
CA PHE A 22 13.20 -27.40 -5.67
C PHE A 22 12.71 -26.16 -6.42
N LEU A 23 11.68 -25.47 -5.90
CA LEU A 23 11.24 -24.18 -6.46
C LEU A 23 12.20 -23.02 -6.11
N TRP A 24 12.90 -23.10 -4.98
CA TRP A 24 13.93 -22.12 -4.59
C TRP A 24 15.25 -22.25 -5.38
N LEU A 25 15.59 -23.46 -5.87
CA LEU A 25 16.90 -23.73 -6.50
C LEU A 25 17.00 -23.38 -8.00
N LEU A 26 15.92 -22.94 -8.65
CA LEU A 26 15.90 -22.59 -10.08
C LEU A 26 15.75 -21.08 -10.37
N GLY A 27 15.62 -20.25 -9.33
CA GLY A 27 15.39 -18.81 -9.43
C GLY A 27 16.39 -17.97 -10.27
N PRO A 28 17.67 -18.36 -10.48
CA PRO A 28 18.58 -17.54 -11.28
C PRO A 28 19.01 -18.12 -12.65
N GLN A 29 18.42 -19.19 -13.18
CA GLN A 29 18.95 -19.83 -14.41
C GLN A 29 18.00 -20.03 -15.61
N LEU A 30 16.82 -19.42 -15.62
CA LEU A 30 15.93 -19.45 -16.79
C LEU A 30 15.73 -18.06 -17.41
N CYS A 31 16.83 -17.39 -17.75
CA CYS A 31 16.82 -16.39 -18.82
C CYS A 31 17.06 -17.12 -20.15
N LEU A 32 16.02 -17.73 -20.70
CA LEU A 32 16.04 -18.21 -22.09
C LEU A 32 14.79 -17.67 -22.78
N ASN A 33 15.02 -16.66 -23.63
CA ASN A 33 14.17 -16.17 -24.72
C ASN A 33 12.74 -16.76 -24.76
N ALA A 34 11.87 -16.30 -23.88
CA ALA A 34 10.44 -16.46 -24.05
C ALA A 34 9.96 -15.24 -24.85
N SER A 35 9.52 -15.48 -26.09
CA SER A 35 8.70 -14.53 -26.83
C SER A 35 7.55 -14.07 -25.93
N VAL A 36 7.39 -12.75 -25.80
CA VAL A 36 6.25 -12.10 -25.15
C VAL A 36 4.97 -12.83 -25.56
N PRO A 37 4.10 -13.27 -24.63
CA PRO A 37 2.86 -13.92 -25.03
C PRO A 37 2.09 -12.94 -25.92
N ASP A 38 1.64 -13.45 -27.06
CA ASP A 38 0.80 -12.77 -28.04
C ASP A 38 -0.24 -11.90 -27.29
N LEU A 39 -0.16 -10.59 -27.49
CA LEU A 39 -1.07 -9.60 -26.90
C LEU A 39 -2.49 -9.98 -27.34
N MET A 40 -3.23 -10.66 -26.48
CA MET A 40 -4.59 -11.10 -26.76
C MET A 40 -5.52 -9.89 -26.90
N ASN A 41 -6.53 -10.05 -27.77
CA ASN A 41 -7.71 -9.20 -27.97
C ASN A 41 -7.99 -8.21 -26.82
N ASN A 42 -8.17 -6.93 -27.17
CA ASN A 42 -8.55 -5.77 -26.33
C ASN A 42 -9.93 -5.90 -25.62
N GLU A 43 -10.42 -7.09 -25.30
CA GLU A 43 -11.75 -7.30 -24.71
C GLU A 43 -11.74 -7.18 -23.17
N PHE A 44 -10.63 -7.53 -22.51
CA PHE A 44 -10.53 -7.57 -21.04
C PHE A 44 -9.36 -6.77 -20.51
N THR A 45 -9.58 -6.13 -19.36
CA THR A 45 -8.54 -5.53 -18.53
C THR A 45 -8.36 -6.36 -17.25
N LEU A 46 -7.14 -6.48 -16.73
CA LEU A 46 -6.83 -7.34 -15.57
C LEU A 46 -6.42 -6.55 -14.35
N PHE A 47 -6.95 -6.95 -13.20
CA PHE A 47 -6.57 -6.40 -11.91
C PHE A 47 -6.78 -7.46 -10.82
N ASN A 48 -5.81 -7.62 -9.91
CA ASN A 48 -5.92 -8.45 -8.69
C ASN A 48 -6.52 -9.87 -8.79
N GLY A 49 -6.39 -10.57 -9.92
CA GLY A 49 -6.96 -11.92 -10.06
C GLY A 49 -8.40 -11.93 -10.57
N HIS A 50 -8.82 -10.82 -11.17
CA HIS A 50 -10.09 -10.67 -11.87
C HIS A 50 -9.86 -10.12 -13.29
N ALA A 51 -10.80 -10.42 -14.17
CA ALA A 51 -10.89 -9.83 -15.50
C ALA A 51 -12.14 -8.95 -15.60
N TYR A 52 -11.98 -7.77 -16.18
CA TYR A 52 -12.99 -6.72 -16.22
C TYR A 52 -13.36 -6.45 -17.67
N LYS A 53 -14.66 -6.46 -17.97
CA LYS A 53 -15.20 -6.13 -19.28
C LYS A 53 -16.19 -4.97 -19.17
N ILE A 54 -15.94 -3.90 -19.90
CA ILE A 54 -16.83 -2.73 -19.95
C ILE A 54 -18.03 -3.05 -20.83
N ILE A 55 -19.23 -2.78 -20.31
CA ILE A 55 -20.49 -2.88 -21.05
C ILE A 55 -21.04 -1.47 -21.26
N THR A 56 -21.03 -1.03 -22.51
CA THR A 56 -21.44 0.32 -22.93
C THR A 56 -22.90 0.41 -23.38
N THR A 57 -23.68 -0.65 -23.16
CA THR A 57 -25.14 -0.63 -23.36
C THR A 57 -25.79 -0.33 -22.02
N PRO A 58 -26.32 0.88 -21.78
CA PRO A 58 -26.79 1.26 -20.47
C PRO A 58 -28.01 0.46 -20.01
N MET A 59 -28.01 0.00 -18.76
CA MET A 59 -29.07 -0.83 -18.17
C MET A 59 -29.45 -0.32 -16.78
N SER A 60 -30.63 -0.72 -16.28
CA SER A 60 -30.95 -0.57 -14.85
C SER A 60 -30.07 -1.48 -14.03
N TRP A 61 -29.89 -1.19 -12.75
CA TRP A 61 -29.04 -1.98 -11.87
C TRP A 61 -29.39 -3.48 -11.93
N ALA A 62 -30.67 -3.82 -11.76
CA ALA A 62 -31.16 -5.21 -11.87
C ALA A 62 -30.93 -5.84 -13.26
N GLY A 63 -30.98 -5.03 -14.33
CA GLY A 63 -30.72 -5.51 -15.69
C GLY A 63 -29.23 -5.74 -15.94
N ALA A 64 -28.36 -4.91 -15.35
CA ALA A 64 -26.92 -5.08 -15.39
C ALA A 64 -26.48 -6.33 -14.60
N GLU A 65 -27.08 -6.57 -13.43
CA GLU A 65 -26.87 -7.80 -12.65
C GLU A 65 -27.30 -9.05 -13.44
N GLU A 66 -28.52 -9.06 -13.99
CA GLU A 66 -29.01 -10.17 -14.83
C GLU A 66 -28.11 -10.39 -16.06
N TYR A 67 -27.65 -9.30 -16.70
CA TYR A 67 -26.71 -9.38 -17.80
C TYR A 67 -25.37 -10.00 -17.37
N ALA A 68 -24.80 -9.55 -16.26
CA ALA A 68 -23.53 -10.07 -15.75
C ALA A 68 -23.62 -11.57 -15.45
N VAL A 69 -24.65 -11.98 -14.71
CA VAL A 69 -24.90 -13.39 -14.35
C VAL A 69 -25.14 -14.25 -15.60
N SER A 70 -25.98 -13.78 -16.53
CA SER A 70 -26.25 -14.51 -17.78
C SER A 70 -25.02 -14.64 -18.67
N ASN A 71 -24.03 -13.75 -18.53
CA ASN A 71 -22.75 -13.82 -19.21
C ASN A 71 -21.65 -14.54 -18.39
N GLY A 72 -22.00 -15.19 -17.27
CA GLY A 72 -21.07 -15.99 -16.47
C GLY A 72 -20.06 -15.17 -15.66
N GLY A 73 -20.37 -13.91 -15.36
CA GLY A 73 -19.63 -13.04 -14.45
C GLY A 73 -20.55 -12.49 -13.36
N ARG A 74 -20.11 -11.43 -12.70
CA ARG A 74 -20.90 -10.66 -11.73
C ARG A 74 -20.79 -9.17 -12.00
N LEU A 75 -21.73 -8.40 -11.49
CA LEU A 75 -21.60 -6.94 -11.44
C LEU A 75 -20.43 -6.60 -10.51
N LEU A 76 -19.64 -5.59 -10.87
CA LEU A 76 -18.37 -5.25 -10.22
C LEU A 76 -18.46 -5.13 -8.68
N VAL A 77 -17.57 -5.84 -7.96
CA VAL A 77 -17.36 -5.69 -6.52
C VAL A 77 -16.02 -4.99 -6.26
N ILE A 78 -16.00 -3.94 -5.44
CA ILE A 78 -14.75 -3.25 -5.07
C ILE A 78 -14.28 -3.71 -3.69
N ASN A 79 -13.07 -4.29 -3.65
CA ASN A 79 -12.48 -4.90 -2.46
C ASN A 79 -11.27 -4.12 -1.91
N SER A 80 -10.74 -3.15 -2.65
CA SER A 80 -9.61 -2.32 -2.20
C SER A 80 -9.58 -0.94 -2.84
N PHE A 81 -8.78 -0.03 -2.27
CA PHE A 81 -8.56 1.30 -2.84
C PHE A 81 -7.89 1.27 -4.20
N GLN A 82 -6.97 0.34 -4.38
CA GLN A 82 -6.30 0.13 -5.66
C GLN A 82 -7.30 -0.31 -6.73
N GLU A 83 -8.28 -1.15 -6.36
CA GLU A 83 -9.37 -1.53 -7.27
C GLU A 83 -10.27 -0.34 -7.59
N ASN A 84 -10.59 0.51 -6.61
CA ASN A 84 -11.37 1.73 -6.83
C ASN A 84 -10.73 2.65 -7.86
N LEU A 85 -9.45 3.02 -7.70
CA LEU A 85 -8.74 3.88 -8.66
C LEU A 85 -8.51 3.18 -10.01
N PHE A 86 -8.39 1.85 -10.01
CA PHE A 86 -8.33 1.09 -11.25
C PHE A 86 -9.66 1.22 -12.03
N VAL A 87 -10.79 1.05 -11.34
CA VAL A 87 -12.14 1.16 -11.93
C VAL A 87 -12.43 2.59 -12.36
N GLU A 88 -12.11 3.58 -11.53
CA GLU A 88 -12.27 5.00 -11.86
C GLU A 88 -11.61 5.34 -13.21
N ARG A 89 -10.34 4.95 -13.37
CA ARG A 89 -9.61 5.17 -14.63
C ARG A 89 -10.15 4.33 -15.79
N LEU A 90 -10.55 3.08 -15.51
CA LEU A 90 -11.11 2.20 -16.54
C LEU A 90 -12.44 2.74 -17.09
N MET A 91 -13.23 3.42 -16.27
CA MET A 91 -14.56 3.92 -16.59
C MET A 91 -14.62 5.43 -16.85
N SER A 92 -13.49 6.14 -16.85
CA SER A 92 -13.43 7.61 -16.94
C SER A 92 -14.09 8.18 -18.20
N ASP A 93 -14.08 7.43 -19.30
CA ASP A 93 -14.66 7.84 -20.59
C ASP A 93 -16.05 7.22 -20.84
N PHE A 94 -16.61 6.52 -19.86
CA PHE A 94 -17.81 5.70 -20.02
C PHE A 94 -18.98 6.13 -19.12
N GLY A 95 -19.02 7.41 -18.74
CA GLY A 95 -20.08 7.99 -17.93
C GLY A 95 -21.46 8.00 -18.61
N GLN A 96 -22.51 7.89 -17.81
CA GLN A 96 -23.91 8.15 -18.20
C GLN A 96 -24.57 9.05 -17.16
N ILE A 97 -25.34 10.04 -17.60
CA ILE A 97 -25.97 11.00 -16.68
C ILE A 97 -27.05 10.31 -15.84
N ALA A 98 -26.94 10.41 -14.51
CA ALA A 98 -28.00 10.07 -13.57
C ALA A 98 -28.67 11.38 -13.09
N PRO A 99 -29.94 11.66 -13.46
CA PRO A 99 -30.60 12.93 -13.11
C PRO A 99 -30.71 13.19 -11.60
N ASP A 100 -30.87 12.13 -10.82
CA ASP A 100 -31.02 12.11 -9.36
C ASP A 100 -29.67 12.06 -8.63
N GLY A 101 -28.58 11.68 -9.30
CA GLY A 101 -27.19 11.81 -8.80
C GLY A 101 -26.63 13.24 -8.98
N GLY A 102 -27.45 14.28 -8.80
CA GLY A 102 -27.03 15.67 -8.99
C GLY A 102 -26.69 16.05 -10.46
N GLY A 103 -27.17 15.25 -11.43
CA GLY A 103 -26.93 15.45 -12.86
C GLY A 103 -25.51 15.15 -13.34
N ALA A 104 -24.69 14.51 -12.50
CA ALA A 104 -23.37 14.02 -12.86
C ALA A 104 -23.44 12.71 -13.65
N GLU A 105 -22.30 12.26 -14.14
CA GLU A 105 -22.16 11.01 -14.87
C GLU A 105 -21.71 9.89 -13.94
N TYR A 106 -22.26 8.69 -14.11
CA TYR A 106 -22.04 7.53 -13.25
C TYR A 106 -21.93 6.23 -14.04
N HIS A 107 -21.46 5.18 -13.35
CA HIS A 107 -21.59 3.79 -13.76
C HIS A 107 -21.98 2.90 -12.56
N TRP A 108 -22.59 1.75 -12.84
CA TRP A 108 -23.03 0.85 -11.77
C TRP A 108 -21.87 0.13 -11.08
N LEU A 109 -21.97 0.05 -9.76
CA LEU A 109 -21.28 -0.91 -8.92
C LEU A 109 -22.25 -2.00 -8.45
N GLY A 110 -21.72 -3.16 -8.08
CA GLY A 110 -22.48 -4.33 -7.70
C GLY A 110 -22.98 -4.33 -6.26
N ALA A 111 -23.33 -3.19 -5.66
CA ALA A 111 -23.94 -3.17 -4.33
C ALA A 111 -25.31 -2.48 -4.33
N SER A 112 -26.19 -2.93 -3.44
CA SER A 112 -27.46 -2.28 -3.15
C SER A 112 -27.86 -2.53 -1.69
N ASP A 113 -28.74 -1.68 -1.15
CA ASP A 113 -29.43 -1.91 0.12
C ASP A 113 -30.95 -2.07 -0.08
N SER A 114 -31.40 -2.22 -1.34
CA SER A 114 -32.81 -2.39 -1.73
C SER A 114 -33.59 -3.52 -1.02
N LEU A 115 -32.88 -4.51 -0.46
CA LEU A 115 -33.49 -5.57 0.36
C LEU A 115 -33.74 -5.14 1.81
N ASN A 116 -32.80 -4.37 2.38
CA ASN A 116 -32.80 -3.90 3.76
C ASN A 116 -32.12 -2.52 3.80
N GLU A 117 -32.94 -1.48 3.77
CA GLU A 117 -32.56 -0.08 3.91
C GLU A 117 -31.44 0.16 4.95
N ASN A 118 -30.35 0.82 4.54
CA ASN A 118 -29.09 1.03 5.28
C ASN A 118 -28.18 -0.20 5.49
N ASP A 119 -28.53 -1.37 4.94
CA ASP A 119 -27.72 -2.59 4.98
C ASP A 119 -27.21 -2.97 3.58
N TRP A 120 -26.20 -2.23 3.14
CA TRP A 120 -25.58 -2.41 1.83
C TRP A 120 -24.93 -3.78 1.70
N THR A 121 -25.25 -4.46 0.59
CA THR A 121 -24.74 -5.79 0.28
C THR A 121 -24.23 -5.83 -1.16
N TRP A 122 -23.04 -6.38 -1.36
CA TRP A 122 -22.51 -6.66 -2.69
C TRP A 122 -23.23 -7.85 -3.33
N VAL A 123 -23.22 -7.93 -4.67
CA VAL A 123 -23.81 -9.05 -5.45
C VAL A 123 -23.17 -10.41 -5.14
N ASP A 124 -22.00 -10.43 -4.49
CA ASP A 124 -21.39 -11.67 -4.00
C ASP A 124 -21.83 -12.09 -2.59
N GLY A 125 -22.75 -11.33 -2.00
CA GLY A 125 -23.33 -11.57 -0.68
C GLY A 125 -22.51 -11.03 0.48
N SER A 126 -21.37 -10.38 0.23
CA SER A 126 -20.60 -9.73 1.29
C SER A 126 -21.24 -8.39 1.71
N THR A 127 -21.25 -8.12 3.01
CA THR A 127 -21.79 -6.86 3.55
C THR A 127 -20.83 -5.70 3.30
N LEU A 128 -21.35 -4.63 2.70
CA LEU A 128 -20.66 -3.36 2.52
C LEU A 128 -20.94 -2.46 3.72
N LYS A 129 -19.98 -2.35 4.65
CA LYS A 129 -20.15 -1.46 5.80
C LYS A 129 -19.73 -0.04 5.42
N THR A 130 -20.71 0.85 5.28
CA THR A 130 -20.54 2.30 5.06
C THR A 130 -19.46 2.92 5.96
N THR A 131 -19.39 2.48 7.22
CA THR A 131 -18.40 2.91 8.23
C THR A 131 -17.05 2.18 8.23
N LYS A 132 -16.88 1.02 7.57
CA LYS A 132 -15.57 0.34 7.44
C LYS A 132 -14.85 0.63 6.13
N ILE A 133 -15.56 1.21 5.17
CA ILE A 133 -14.99 1.75 3.94
C ILE A 133 -14.11 2.98 4.23
N ASN A 134 -14.27 3.58 5.41
CA ASN A 134 -13.51 4.71 5.98
C ASN A 134 -11.98 4.57 5.95
N GLY A 135 -11.50 3.37 5.61
CA GLY A 135 -10.31 3.14 4.81
C GLY A 135 -9.84 4.35 4.01
N ARG A 136 -10.62 4.75 3.03
CA ARG A 136 -10.39 5.94 2.21
C ARG A 136 -11.76 6.50 1.86
N ALA A 137 -11.85 7.80 1.56
CA ALA A 137 -13.13 8.45 1.30
C ALA A 137 -13.72 8.01 -0.05
N PHE A 138 -14.20 6.75 -0.12
CA PHE A 138 -14.88 6.25 -1.32
C PHE A 138 -16.23 6.93 -1.47
N TRP A 139 -16.98 7.16 -0.40
CA TRP A 139 -18.24 7.90 -0.47
C TRP A 139 -18.00 9.39 -0.69
N GLY A 140 -18.95 10.08 -1.35
CA GLY A 140 -18.90 11.53 -1.52
C GLY A 140 -18.79 12.29 -0.20
N ASP A 141 -17.77 13.14 -0.10
CA ASP A 141 -17.40 13.89 1.11
C ASP A 141 -16.86 15.33 0.84
N GLY A 142 -17.31 15.97 -0.24
CA GLY A 142 -17.07 17.39 -0.61
C GLY A 142 -17.30 18.51 0.44
N ALA A 143 -17.70 19.72 0.00
CA ALA A 143 -17.87 20.86 0.90
C ALA A 143 -19.31 20.96 1.44
N GLY A 144 -19.57 20.46 2.66
CA GLY A 144 -20.90 20.58 3.28
C GLY A 144 -21.33 19.46 4.24
N HIS A 145 -20.49 18.43 4.43
CA HIS A 145 -20.81 17.20 5.19
C HIS A 145 -20.91 17.42 6.70
N GLY A 146 -22.02 17.99 7.14
CA GLY A 146 -22.50 17.81 8.50
C GLY A 146 -22.89 16.34 8.76
N LEU A 147 -23.20 16.01 10.02
CA LEU A 147 -23.75 14.72 10.38
C LEU A 147 -25.09 14.47 9.65
N GLY A 148 -25.10 13.51 8.72
CA GLY A 148 -26.28 13.12 7.93
C GLY A 148 -26.31 13.62 6.49
N ASP A 149 -25.30 14.37 6.05
CA ASP A 149 -25.16 14.91 4.68
C ASP A 149 -24.05 14.17 3.87
N SER A 150 -23.63 12.98 4.31
CA SER A 150 -22.60 12.15 3.65
C SER A 150 -23.25 11.00 2.90
N GLU A 151 -22.73 10.65 1.72
CA GLU A 151 -23.20 9.46 1.01
C GLU A 151 -22.91 8.18 1.82
N PRO A 152 -23.78 7.15 1.75
CA PRO A 152 -25.06 7.18 1.07
C PRO A 152 -26.08 8.03 1.84
N ASP A 153 -26.75 8.95 1.17
CA ASP A 153 -27.67 9.91 1.79
C ASP A 153 -29.14 9.49 1.71
N ASN A 154 -29.42 8.42 0.95
CA ASN A 154 -30.74 7.88 0.67
C ASN A 154 -31.74 8.92 0.13
N PHE A 155 -31.27 9.82 -0.72
CA PHE A 155 -32.09 10.87 -1.30
C PHE A 155 -33.20 10.31 -2.21
N ASN A 156 -34.46 10.39 -1.76
CA ASN A 156 -35.62 9.80 -2.44
C ASN A 156 -35.63 8.27 -2.53
N ASN A 157 -35.12 7.55 -1.52
CA ASN A 157 -35.14 6.08 -1.50
C ASN A 157 -34.24 5.49 -2.61
N GLN A 158 -33.02 5.99 -2.68
CA GLN A 158 -32.00 5.53 -3.62
C GLN A 158 -31.28 4.33 -3.01
N ASP A 159 -31.30 3.21 -3.72
CA ASP A 159 -30.88 1.94 -3.12
C ASP A 159 -29.71 1.26 -3.84
N CYS A 160 -29.16 1.87 -4.91
CA CYS A 160 -28.19 1.22 -5.79
C CYS A 160 -26.87 1.98 -5.90
N LEU A 161 -25.76 1.28 -5.69
CA LEU A 161 -24.43 1.86 -5.62
C LEU A 161 -23.92 2.21 -7.01
N SER A 162 -23.40 3.42 -7.14
CA SER A 162 -22.76 3.90 -8.35
C SER A 162 -21.45 4.60 -8.02
N MET A 163 -20.52 4.57 -8.96
CA MET A 163 -19.32 5.40 -8.91
C MET A 163 -19.47 6.55 -9.89
N ALA A 164 -19.18 7.76 -9.41
CA ALA A 164 -19.20 8.96 -10.20
C ALA A 164 -18.02 8.99 -11.19
N VAL A 165 -18.30 9.32 -12.43
CA VAL A 165 -17.33 9.61 -13.49
C VAL A 165 -17.01 11.10 -13.53
N THR A 166 -17.95 11.95 -13.11
CA THR A 166 -17.75 13.40 -12.96
C THR A 166 -18.17 13.87 -11.57
N ALA A 167 -17.58 14.95 -11.10
CA ALA A 167 -17.90 15.49 -9.77
C ALA A 167 -19.34 16.01 -9.69
N TRP A 168 -19.98 15.87 -8.53
CA TRP A 168 -21.39 16.21 -8.32
C TRP A 168 -21.62 17.23 -7.19
N PRO A 169 -22.70 18.03 -7.29
CA PRO A 169 -23.65 18.10 -8.41
C PRO A 169 -23.03 18.78 -9.63
N ALA A 170 -23.49 18.47 -10.84
CA ALA A 170 -22.92 19.02 -12.08
C ALA A 170 -22.99 20.57 -12.15
N ALA A 171 -23.96 21.17 -11.45
CA ALA A 171 -24.10 22.62 -11.34
C ALA A 171 -23.09 23.28 -10.38
N ASN A 172 -22.49 22.51 -9.47
CA ASN A 172 -21.46 22.95 -8.54
C ASN A 172 -20.45 21.81 -8.27
N PRO A 173 -19.61 21.45 -9.26
CA PRO A 173 -18.79 20.24 -9.21
C PRO A 173 -17.88 20.18 -7.97
N GLY A 174 -17.87 19.05 -7.27
CA GLY A 174 -17.04 18.81 -6.09
C GLY A 174 -17.69 19.24 -4.77
N PHE A 175 -18.92 19.74 -4.80
CA PHE A 175 -19.62 20.17 -3.58
C PHE A 175 -20.11 19.00 -2.74
N PHE A 176 -20.66 17.94 -3.34
CA PHE A 176 -21.07 16.73 -2.62
C PHE A 176 -20.09 15.58 -2.83
N GLY A 177 -19.51 15.48 -4.01
CA GLY A 177 -18.43 14.53 -4.26
C GLY A 177 -17.73 14.74 -5.59
N SER A 178 -16.69 13.95 -5.81
CA SER A 178 -15.76 14.03 -6.93
C SER A 178 -15.77 12.75 -7.76
N ALA A 179 -15.22 12.80 -8.98
CA ALA A 179 -15.02 11.58 -9.77
C ALA A 179 -14.26 10.50 -8.95
N GLY A 180 -14.61 9.23 -9.15
CA GLY A 180 -14.05 8.10 -8.41
C GLY A 180 -14.71 7.83 -7.06
N GLN A 181 -15.55 8.75 -6.56
CA GLN A 181 -16.33 8.55 -5.34
C GLN A 181 -17.70 7.91 -5.63
N TRP A 182 -18.30 7.35 -4.59
CA TRP A 182 -19.52 6.57 -4.61
C TRP A 182 -20.71 7.40 -4.18
N ASN A 183 -21.84 7.08 -4.79
CA ASN A 183 -23.15 7.66 -4.51
C ASN A 183 -24.21 6.56 -4.64
N ASP A 184 -25.26 6.63 -3.83
CA ASP A 184 -26.48 5.86 -3.99
C ASP A 184 -27.44 6.59 -4.95
N ILE A 185 -27.95 5.87 -5.94
CA ILE A 185 -28.84 6.44 -6.95
C ILE A 185 -30.01 5.49 -7.26
N ASP A 186 -31.03 6.00 -7.94
CA ASP A 186 -32.23 5.24 -8.31
C ASP A 186 -31.84 4.09 -9.23
N CYS A 187 -32.10 2.86 -8.76
CA CYS A 187 -31.81 1.61 -9.47
C CYS A 187 -32.39 1.54 -10.89
N GLY A 188 -33.39 2.36 -11.21
CA GLY A 188 -34.04 2.50 -12.51
C GLY A 188 -33.22 3.27 -13.55
N ASN A 189 -32.21 4.04 -13.14
CA ASN A 189 -31.29 4.74 -14.04
C ASN A 189 -30.67 3.80 -15.06
N LYS A 190 -30.34 4.30 -16.26
CA LYS A 190 -29.70 3.50 -17.30
C LYS A 190 -28.23 3.90 -17.40
N LEU A 191 -27.36 3.12 -16.76
CA LEU A 191 -25.93 3.38 -16.71
C LEU A 191 -25.12 2.27 -17.35
N ASN A 192 -23.92 2.63 -17.80
CA ASN A 192 -22.89 1.67 -18.17
C ASN A 192 -22.37 0.95 -16.91
N PHE A 193 -21.73 -0.19 -17.10
CA PHE A 193 -21.27 -1.02 -16.00
C PHE A 193 -20.12 -1.94 -16.42
N ILE A 194 -19.48 -2.55 -15.43
CA ILE A 194 -18.45 -3.56 -15.63
C ILE A 194 -19.00 -4.93 -15.23
N VAL A 195 -18.74 -5.93 -16.09
CA VAL A 195 -18.83 -7.33 -15.70
C VAL A 195 -17.46 -7.79 -15.25
N GLU A 196 -17.39 -8.25 -14.01
CA GLU A 196 -16.22 -8.84 -13.38
C GLU A 196 -16.27 -10.37 -13.52
N TYR A 197 -15.15 -10.95 -13.96
CA TYR A 197 -14.99 -12.39 -14.13
C TYR A 197 -13.87 -12.89 -13.25
N SER A 198 -14.15 -13.96 -12.50
CA SER A 198 -13.13 -14.78 -11.86
C SER A 198 -12.16 -15.35 -12.89
N VAL A 199 -10.86 -15.13 -12.69
CA VAL A 199 -9.80 -15.86 -13.42
C VAL A 199 -9.21 -16.98 -12.56
N ASP A 200 -10.01 -17.44 -11.60
CA ASP A 200 -9.63 -18.32 -10.50
C ASP A 200 -9.00 -19.62 -10.98
N ALA A 201 -7.67 -19.59 -11.01
CA ALA A 201 -6.85 -20.77 -10.93
C ALA A 201 -6.06 -20.69 -9.62
N ASN A 202 -6.18 -21.72 -8.79
CA ASN A 202 -5.49 -21.76 -7.51
C ASN A 202 -4.80 -23.11 -7.34
N TYR A 203 -3.54 -23.05 -6.96
CA TYR A 203 -2.76 -24.22 -6.61
C TYR A 203 -2.54 -24.29 -5.10
N ALA A 204 -3.14 -25.28 -4.47
CA ALA A 204 -3.00 -25.55 -3.05
C ALA A 204 -2.97 -27.06 -2.80
N ASP A 205 -2.11 -27.49 -1.86
CA ASP A 205 -2.04 -28.88 -1.40
C ASP A 205 -1.86 -29.94 -2.52
N GLY A 206 -1.15 -29.57 -3.60
CA GLY A 206 -0.90 -30.47 -4.72
C GLY A 206 -2.04 -30.54 -5.75
N LEU A 207 -3.06 -29.70 -5.60
CA LEU A 207 -4.21 -29.60 -6.51
C LEU A 207 -4.24 -28.22 -7.15
N LEU A 208 -4.27 -28.20 -8.48
CA LEU A 208 -4.53 -27.04 -9.30
C LEU A 208 -6.00 -27.06 -9.69
N ASN A 209 -6.78 -26.16 -9.09
CA ASN A 209 -8.17 -25.94 -9.45
C ASN A 209 -8.22 -24.81 -10.46
N ALA A 210 -8.89 -25.02 -11.58
CA ALA A 210 -9.03 -24.00 -12.62
C ALA A 210 -10.49 -23.92 -13.06
N GLU A 211 -11.03 -22.72 -12.96
CA GLU A 211 -12.39 -22.39 -13.37
C GLU A 211 -12.41 -21.78 -14.78
N ASN A 212 -13.61 -21.81 -15.39
CA ASN A 212 -13.91 -21.11 -16.63
C ASN A 212 -12.99 -21.45 -17.80
N ILE A 213 -12.49 -22.68 -17.91
CA ILE A 213 -11.61 -23.08 -19.02
C ILE A 213 -12.45 -23.25 -20.29
N ILE A 214 -12.15 -22.47 -21.34
CA ILE A 214 -12.77 -22.63 -22.66
C ILE A 214 -12.06 -23.73 -23.44
N VAL A 215 -12.83 -24.72 -23.91
CA VAL A 215 -12.35 -25.80 -24.79
C VAL A 215 -13.35 -25.92 -25.96
N GLY A 216 -12.96 -25.41 -27.14
CA GLY A 216 -13.90 -25.22 -28.24
C GLY A 216 -15.05 -24.28 -27.84
N ASP A 217 -16.30 -24.72 -28.01
CA ASP A 217 -17.49 -23.93 -27.64
C ASP A 217 -18.00 -24.23 -26.22
N LYS A 218 -17.25 -25.00 -25.43
CA LYS A 218 -17.66 -25.48 -24.10
C LYS A 218 -16.78 -24.94 -22.99
N ARG A 219 -17.33 -24.88 -21.80
CA ARG A 219 -16.64 -24.41 -20.59
C ARG A 219 -16.50 -25.53 -19.58
N TYR A 220 -15.35 -25.59 -18.93
CA TYR A 220 -15.04 -26.61 -17.93
C TYR A 220 -14.51 -25.98 -16.64
N ARG A 221 -14.90 -26.59 -15.52
CA ARG A 221 -14.14 -26.58 -14.27
C ARG A 221 -13.24 -27.80 -14.28
N ALA A 222 -11.94 -27.62 -14.05
CA ALA A 222 -11.00 -28.73 -13.97
C ALA A 222 -10.24 -28.73 -12.64
N GLU A 223 -10.03 -29.93 -12.10
CA GLU A 223 -9.12 -30.19 -11.00
C GLU A 223 -7.97 -31.03 -11.53
N LEU A 224 -6.74 -30.52 -11.42
CA LEU A 224 -5.55 -31.19 -11.87
C LEU A 224 -4.63 -31.48 -10.68
N LYS A 225 -4.18 -32.73 -10.57
CA LYS A 225 -3.30 -33.16 -9.49
C LYS A 225 -1.84 -33.12 -9.92
N LEU A 226 -1.00 -32.52 -9.08
CA LEU A 226 0.45 -32.57 -9.24
C LEU A 226 0.93 -34.03 -9.13
N MET A 227 1.73 -34.45 -10.10
CA MET A 227 2.33 -35.79 -10.15
C MET A 227 3.84 -35.72 -10.34
N GLU A 228 4.53 -36.78 -9.94
CA GLU A 228 5.96 -36.93 -10.22
C GLU A 228 6.18 -37.23 -11.71
N CYS A 229 7.04 -36.45 -12.35
CA CYS A 229 7.56 -36.72 -13.68
C CYS A 229 8.96 -36.09 -13.83
N VAL A 230 9.53 -36.11 -15.04
CA VAL A 230 10.86 -35.53 -15.30
C VAL A 230 10.89 -34.00 -15.06
N SER A 231 9.73 -33.35 -15.15
CA SER A 231 9.51 -31.94 -14.83
C SER A 231 8.29 -31.79 -13.89
N ILE A 232 7.49 -30.74 -14.03
CA ILE A 232 6.24 -30.56 -13.30
C ILE A 232 5.09 -31.07 -14.18
N CYS A 233 4.34 -32.06 -13.70
CA CYS A 233 3.20 -32.62 -14.43
C CYS A 233 1.92 -32.55 -13.62
N PHE A 234 0.82 -32.32 -14.32
CA PHE A 234 -0.53 -32.26 -13.79
C PHE A 234 -1.41 -33.26 -14.53
N GLN A 235 -2.04 -34.17 -13.79
CA GLN A 235 -3.07 -35.05 -14.35
C GLN A 235 -4.45 -34.48 -14.06
N VAL A 236 -5.29 -34.38 -15.07
CA VAL A 236 -6.71 -34.04 -14.87
C VAL A 236 -7.37 -35.15 -14.06
N LEU A 237 -7.81 -34.83 -12.84
CA LEU A 237 -8.61 -35.73 -11.99
C LEU A 237 -10.08 -35.67 -12.35
N ASN A 238 -10.57 -34.44 -12.57
CA ASN A 238 -11.96 -34.16 -12.86
C ASN A 238 -12.02 -32.97 -13.83
N ALA A 239 -12.93 -33.05 -14.79
CA ALA A 239 -13.30 -31.95 -15.66
C ALA A 239 -14.82 -31.99 -15.83
N MET A 240 -15.51 -30.99 -15.29
CA MET A 240 -16.97 -30.89 -15.35
C MET A 240 -17.34 -29.77 -16.30
N GLU A 241 -18.16 -30.09 -17.30
CA GLU A 241 -18.78 -29.09 -18.16
C GLU A 241 -19.77 -28.24 -17.34
N VAL A 242 -19.78 -26.93 -17.58
CA VAL A 242 -20.66 -25.97 -16.89
C VAL A 242 -21.66 -25.40 -17.92
N GLU A 243 -22.98 -25.46 -17.64
CA GLU A 243 -24.03 -25.03 -18.58
C GLU A 243 -24.20 -23.49 -18.64
N ASN A 244 -24.16 -22.91 -19.87
CA ASN A 244 -24.60 -21.55 -20.31
C ASN A 244 -23.96 -20.30 -19.63
N LEU A 245 -23.68 -19.14 -20.24
CA LEU A 245 -23.71 -18.58 -21.61
C LEU A 245 -22.62 -17.48 -21.70
N SER A 246 -21.41 -17.77 -22.17
CA SER A 246 -20.45 -16.72 -22.58
C SER A 246 -19.29 -17.31 -23.39
N GLN A 247 -18.92 -16.66 -24.49
CA GLN A 247 -17.76 -17.02 -25.32
C GLN A 247 -16.42 -16.54 -24.76
N SER A 248 -16.44 -15.76 -23.67
CA SER A 248 -15.27 -15.00 -23.25
C SER A 248 -14.74 -15.52 -21.93
N SER A 249 -13.50 -16.01 -21.94
CA SER A 249 -12.71 -16.39 -20.78
C SER A 249 -11.24 -16.26 -21.13
N MET A 250 -10.43 -16.00 -20.11
CA MET A 250 -8.98 -15.95 -20.25
C MET A 250 -8.29 -17.30 -20.06
N ASN A 251 -8.95 -18.24 -19.39
CA ASN A 251 -8.48 -19.61 -19.27
C ASN A 251 -8.96 -20.38 -20.49
N SER A 252 -8.06 -20.95 -21.26
CA SER A 252 -8.40 -21.63 -22.52
C SER A 252 -7.51 -22.84 -22.77
N ALA A 253 -8.07 -23.85 -23.42
CA ALA A 253 -7.33 -24.95 -24.01
C ALA A 253 -7.47 -24.86 -25.53
N THR A 254 -6.35 -24.64 -26.20
CA THR A 254 -6.26 -24.60 -27.67
C THR A 254 -5.24 -25.63 -28.11
N GLU A 255 -5.66 -26.56 -28.97
CA GLU A 255 -4.84 -27.70 -29.40
C GLU A 255 -4.33 -28.48 -28.17
N ASP A 256 -3.03 -28.45 -27.94
CA ASP A 256 -2.34 -29.18 -26.88
C ASP A 256 -1.94 -28.28 -25.70
N ILE A 257 -2.34 -27.00 -25.69
CA ILE A 257 -1.92 -26.04 -24.64
C ILE A 257 -3.13 -25.59 -23.82
N LEU A 258 -3.07 -25.86 -22.52
CA LEU A 258 -3.94 -25.29 -21.50
C LEU A 258 -3.28 -24.04 -20.90
N ARG A 259 -3.86 -22.87 -21.16
CA ARG A 259 -3.45 -21.58 -20.62
C ARG A 259 -4.33 -21.21 -19.43
N LEU A 260 -3.69 -20.92 -18.31
CA LEU A 260 -4.32 -20.46 -17.08
C LEU A 260 -3.71 -19.12 -16.68
N ARG A 261 -4.53 -18.11 -16.46
CA ARG A 261 -4.09 -16.77 -16.07
C ARG A 261 -4.20 -16.59 -14.57
N LYS A 262 -3.28 -15.81 -13.97
CA LYS A 262 -3.30 -15.46 -12.53
C LYS A 262 -3.47 -16.69 -11.61
N VAL A 263 -2.78 -17.78 -11.90
CA VAL A 263 -2.70 -18.97 -11.04
C VAL A 263 -2.05 -18.60 -9.71
N ASN A 264 -2.82 -18.59 -8.63
CA ASN A 264 -2.30 -18.28 -7.30
C ASN A 264 -1.55 -19.49 -6.73
N VAL A 265 -0.32 -19.25 -6.26
CA VAL A 265 0.57 -20.21 -5.59
C VAL A 265 1.09 -19.53 -4.32
N GLY A 266 0.39 -19.75 -3.21
CA GLY A 266 0.67 -19.00 -1.98
C GLY A 266 0.39 -17.50 -2.17
N ALA A 267 1.39 -16.64 -1.95
CA ALA A 267 1.28 -15.18 -2.08
C ALA A 267 1.61 -14.66 -3.49
N THR A 268 2.00 -15.55 -4.41
CA THR A 268 2.44 -15.19 -5.76
C THR A 268 1.42 -15.67 -6.79
N SER A 269 1.21 -14.90 -7.85
CA SER A 269 0.35 -15.28 -8.97
C SER A 269 1.20 -15.62 -10.20
N TYR A 270 0.75 -16.51 -11.07
CA TYR A 270 1.48 -16.93 -12.28
C TYR A 270 0.55 -17.03 -13.49
N ASP A 271 1.03 -16.60 -14.65
CA ASP A 271 0.45 -17.02 -15.92
C ASP A 271 1.11 -18.35 -16.32
N VAL A 272 0.30 -19.40 -16.39
CA VAL A 272 0.76 -20.78 -16.56
C VAL A 272 0.30 -21.31 -17.91
N SER A 273 1.23 -21.88 -18.67
CA SER A 273 0.92 -22.70 -19.84
C SER A 273 1.31 -24.15 -19.55
N LEU A 274 0.35 -25.06 -19.70
CA LEU A 274 0.54 -26.49 -19.54
C LEU A 274 0.34 -27.17 -20.91
N LYS A 275 1.31 -27.97 -21.33
CA LYS A 275 1.25 -28.71 -22.60
C LYS A 275 0.79 -30.14 -22.38
N LEU A 276 -0.24 -30.58 -23.09
CA LEU A 276 -0.72 -31.96 -23.11
C LEU A 276 0.37 -32.86 -23.71
N THR A 277 0.89 -33.79 -22.91
CA THR A 277 1.97 -34.70 -23.31
C THR A 277 1.55 -36.16 -23.32
N ASP A 278 0.49 -36.50 -22.57
CA ASP A 278 -0.18 -37.81 -22.62
C ASP A 278 -1.69 -37.60 -22.77
N PRO A 279 -2.22 -37.61 -24.01
CA PRO A 279 -3.64 -37.45 -24.26
C PRO A 279 -4.51 -38.57 -23.69
N ASP A 280 -3.99 -39.80 -23.62
CA ASP A 280 -4.74 -40.97 -23.16
C ASP A 280 -5.04 -40.90 -21.66
N ASN A 281 -4.12 -40.30 -20.89
CA ASN A 281 -4.23 -40.12 -19.43
C ASN A 281 -4.51 -38.68 -19.01
N LEU A 282 -4.71 -37.75 -19.97
CA LEU A 282 -4.89 -36.30 -19.76
C LEU A 282 -3.81 -35.69 -18.86
N ILE A 283 -2.54 -36.01 -19.16
CA ILE A 283 -1.39 -35.46 -18.44
C ILE A 283 -0.83 -34.28 -19.20
N PHE A 284 -0.77 -33.15 -18.49
CA PHE A 284 -0.12 -31.94 -18.95
C PHE A 284 1.23 -31.77 -18.25
N THR A 285 2.22 -31.28 -19.00
CA THR A 285 3.53 -30.89 -18.50
C THR A 285 3.63 -29.36 -18.47
N LEU A 286 4.24 -28.80 -17.44
CA LEU A 286 4.50 -27.36 -17.37
C LEU A 286 5.38 -26.94 -18.54
N ASP A 287 4.84 -26.06 -19.39
CA ASP A 287 5.55 -25.44 -20.52
C ASP A 287 6.17 -24.11 -20.10
N SER A 288 5.39 -23.25 -19.43
CA SER A 288 5.88 -22.00 -18.83
C SER A 288 5.05 -21.60 -17.62
N ALA A 289 5.69 -20.93 -16.66
CA ALA A 289 5.05 -20.22 -15.56
C ALA A 289 5.73 -18.86 -15.43
N ILE A 290 5.01 -17.79 -15.75
CA ILE A 290 5.51 -16.43 -15.66
C ILE A 290 4.89 -15.81 -14.41
N GLU A 291 5.73 -15.42 -13.46
CA GLU A 291 5.26 -14.71 -12.27
C GLU A 291 4.52 -13.43 -12.69
N THR A 292 3.33 -13.25 -12.15
CA THR A 292 2.49 -12.07 -12.33
C THR A 292 2.35 -11.36 -11.00
N PHE A 293 2.12 -10.07 -11.06
CA PHE A 293 2.06 -9.23 -9.88
C PHE A 293 0.79 -9.48 -9.05
N SER A 294 0.86 -9.17 -7.76
CA SER A 294 -0.29 -9.18 -6.85
C SER A 294 -0.16 -8.06 -5.82
N THR A 295 -1.25 -7.35 -5.56
CA THR A 295 -1.31 -6.37 -4.46
C THR A 295 -1.33 -7.00 -3.07
N THR A 296 -1.33 -8.34 -2.98
CA THR A 296 -1.17 -9.07 -1.71
C THR A 296 0.25 -9.63 -1.51
N ALA A 297 1.07 -9.66 -2.56
CA ALA A 297 2.42 -10.21 -2.51
C ALA A 297 3.37 -9.30 -1.70
N VAL A 298 4.01 -9.84 -0.68
CA VAL A 298 5.03 -9.13 0.11
C VAL A 298 6.39 -9.81 -0.02
N PRO A 299 7.52 -9.06 0.01
CA PRO A 299 8.84 -9.66 -0.07
C PRO A 299 9.10 -10.57 1.13
N THR A 300 9.79 -11.68 0.88
CA THR A 300 10.27 -12.59 1.94
C THR A 300 11.70 -12.19 2.33
N GLU A 301 12.64 -13.14 2.37
CA GLU A 301 14.07 -12.81 2.52
C GLU A 301 14.59 -12.01 1.33
N SER A 302 14.03 -12.23 0.14
CA SER A 302 14.35 -11.50 -1.09
C SER A 302 13.10 -10.85 -1.70
N TRP A 303 13.35 -9.78 -2.44
CA TRP A 303 12.35 -9.15 -3.30
C TRP A 303 12.15 -9.96 -4.58
N VAL A 304 10.90 -10.07 -4.99
CA VAL A 304 10.53 -10.43 -6.36
C VAL A 304 10.84 -9.25 -7.27
N THR A 305 11.21 -9.52 -8.52
CA THR A 305 11.43 -8.51 -9.56
C THR A 305 10.49 -8.72 -10.73
N ALA A 306 9.99 -7.65 -11.33
CA ALA A 306 9.16 -7.68 -12.53
C ALA A 306 9.67 -6.65 -13.56
N THR A 307 9.34 -6.84 -14.83
CA THR A 307 9.59 -5.80 -15.85
C THR A 307 8.55 -4.68 -15.73
N MET A 308 8.85 -3.53 -16.32
CA MET A 308 7.94 -2.38 -16.35
C MET A 308 6.62 -2.75 -17.05
N GLU A 309 6.68 -3.46 -18.17
CA GLU A 309 5.52 -3.86 -18.95
C GLU A 309 4.61 -4.81 -18.16
N GLN A 310 5.21 -5.74 -17.41
CA GLN A 310 4.46 -6.72 -16.60
C GLN A 310 3.61 -6.05 -15.52
N VAL A 311 4.00 -4.88 -15.03
CA VAL A 311 3.23 -4.11 -14.06
C VAL A 311 2.45 -2.96 -14.69
N GLY A 312 2.46 -2.79 -16.02
CA GLY A 312 1.76 -1.69 -16.70
C GLY A 312 2.45 -0.33 -16.54
N LEU A 313 3.77 -0.29 -16.64
CA LEU A 313 4.57 0.93 -16.75
C LEU A 313 5.08 1.12 -18.19
N ASP A 314 5.06 2.36 -18.65
CA ASP A 314 5.68 2.81 -19.90
C ASP A 314 7.18 3.06 -19.68
N ALA A 315 8.03 2.26 -20.32
CA ALA A 315 9.47 2.34 -20.16
C ALA A 315 10.07 3.68 -20.64
N ASP A 316 9.52 4.28 -21.70
CA ASP A 316 10.01 5.55 -22.25
C ASP A 316 9.68 6.72 -21.34
N LYS A 317 8.46 6.73 -20.77
CA LYS A 317 8.08 7.71 -19.75
C LYS A 317 8.89 7.51 -18.47
N PHE A 318 9.08 6.26 -18.04
CA PHE A 318 9.84 5.95 -16.83
C PHE A 318 11.33 6.32 -16.96
N GLN A 319 11.90 6.30 -18.17
CA GLN A 319 13.27 6.78 -18.38
C GLN A 319 13.46 8.23 -17.93
N LYS A 320 12.42 9.09 -18.01
CA LYS A 320 12.47 10.46 -17.47
C LYS A 320 12.64 10.50 -15.95
N VAL A 321 12.04 9.55 -15.22
CA VAL A 321 12.24 9.40 -13.77
C VAL A 321 13.70 9.11 -13.47
N VAL A 322 14.29 8.20 -14.24
CA VAL A 322 15.69 7.79 -14.09
C VAL A 322 16.64 8.94 -14.42
N ASP A 323 16.39 9.65 -15.51
CA ASP A 323 17.20 10.79 -15.95
C ASP A 323 17.11 11.95 -14.95
N TYR A 324 15.91 12.20 -14.40
CA TYR A 324 15.74 13.18 -13.34
C TYR A 324 16.52 12.78 -12.09
N ALA A 325 16.38 11.53 -11.65
CA ALA A 325 16.99 11.06 -10.41
C ALA A 325 18.52 10.98 -10.47
N PHE A 326 19.08 10.64 -11.62
CA PHE A 326 20.53 10.47 -11.82
C PHE A 326 21.16 11.61 -12.63
N GLY A 327 20.45 12.71 -12.83
CA GLY A 327 20.96 13.91 -13.48
C GLY A 327 22.19 14.48 -12.76
N GLU A 328 22.94 15.33 -13.46
CA GLU A 328 24.15 15.94 -12.93
C GLU A 328 23.88 16.68 -11.60
N GLY A 329 24.68 16.37 -10.57
CA GLY A 329 24.57 16.99 -9.26
C GLY A 329 23.38 16.52 -8.41
N GLN A 330 22.59 15.54 -8.86
CA GLN A 330 21.52 14.99 -8.02
C GLN A 330 22.05 14.17 -6.84
N ASN A 331 23.25 13.60 -6.96
CA ASN A 331 23.90 12.84 -5.88
C ASN A 331 23.02 11.70 -5.34
N THR A 332 22.27 11.04 -6.22
CA THR A 332 21.45 9.87 -5.86
C THR A 332 22.35 8.65 -5.64
N GLN A 333 22.33 8.06 -4.45
CA GLN A 333 22.98 6.80 -4.15
C GLN A 333 22.18 5.60 -4.64
N GLY A 334 20.86 5.64 -4.44
CA GLY A 334 19.98 4.51 -4.70
C GLY A 334 18.60 5.00 -5.06
N LEU A 335 18.04 4.44 -6.13
CA LEU A 335 16.65 4.58 -6.52
C LEU A 335 16.05 3.18 -6.59
N VAL A 336 15.00 2.90 -5.83
CA VAL A 336 14.25 1.65 -5.85
C VAL A 336 12.79 1.98 -6.08
N MET A 337 12.20 1.42 -7.14
CA MET A 337 10.76 1.48 -7.37
C MET A 337 10.16 0.09 -7.15
N VAL A 338 9.12 0.07 -6.32
CA VAL A 338 8.27 -1.09 -6.10
C VAL A 338 6.90 -0.77 -6.65
N ARG A 339 6.33 -1.71 -7.39
CA ARG A 339 4.93 -1.67 -7.80
C ARG A 339 4.34 -3.07 -7.71
N HIS A 340 3.15 -3.21 -7.14
CA HIS A 340 2.47 -4.51 -7.03
C HIS A 340 3.30 -5.58 -6.31
N GLY A 341 4.03 -5.17 -5.27
CA GLY A 341 4.83 -6.05 -4.41
C GLY A 341 6.21 -6.44 -4.97
N SER A 342 6.54 -6.04 -6.20
CA SER A 342 7.78 -6.38 -6.89
C SER A 342 8.67 -5.15 -7.10
N ILE A 343 9.99 -5.33 -7.04
CA ILE A 343 10.93 -4.32 -7.53
C ILE A 343 10.84 -4.31 -9.06
N VAL A 344 10.45 -3.17 -9.61
CA VAL A 344 10.32 -2.97 -11.07
C VAL A 344 11.50 -2.21 -11.65
N PHE A 345 12.20 -1.48 -10.78
CA PHE A 345 13.44 -0.80 -11.12
C PHE A 345 14.30 -0.64 -9.87
N GLU A 346 15.61 -0.85 -10.02
CA GLU A 346 16.58 -0.33 -9.06
C GLU A 346 17.86 0.09 -9.77
N ARG A 347 18.48 1.18 -9.29
CA ARG A 347 19.79 1.64 -9.73
C ARG A 347 20.53 2.25 -8.55
N TYR A 348 21.85 2.08 -8.54
CA TYR A 348 22.74 2.59 -7.51
C TYR A 348 23.88 3.39 -8.13
N ALA A 349 24.43 4.33 -7.37
CA ALA A 349 25.62 5.09 -7.74
C ALA A 349 26.86 4.19 -7.84
N GLU A 350 27.92 4.70 -8.48
CA GLU A 350 29.21 4.02 -8.51
C GLU A 350 29.72 3.74 -7.08
N GLY A 351 30.12 2.50 -6.82
CA GLY A 351 30.57 2.05 -5.49
C GLY A 351 29.46 1.69 -4.50
N ALA A 352 28.19 1.91 -4.85
CA ALA A 352 27.03 1.46 -4.08
C ALA A 352 26.31 0.29 -4.77
N ASP A 353 25.57 -0.49 -3.98
CA ASP A 353 24.76 -1.62 -4.41
C ASP A 353 23.53 -1.81 -3.51
N LYS A 354 22.74 -2.85 -3.80
CA LYS A 354 21.54 -3.22 -3.03
C LYS A 354 21.76 -3.50 -1.54
N ASN A 355 22.99 -3.72 -1.09
CA ASN A 355 23.34 -3.97 0.31
C ASN A 355 23.93 -2.73 0.99
N SER A 356 24.14 -1.65 0.24
CA SER A 356 24.71 -0.41 0.75
C SER A 356 23.70 0.28 1.68
N MET A 357 24.19 0.76 2.81
CA MET A 357 23.37 1.52 3.77
C MET A 357 23.06 2.92 3.24
N ALA A 358 21.86 3.37 3.53
CA ALA A 358 21.44 4.76 3.48
C ALA A 358 20.91 5.16 4.86
N THR A 359 20.85 6.47 5.12
CA THR A 359 20.25 7.03 6.33
C THR A 359 18.87 7.60 6.03
N SER A 360 17.95 7.47 6.97
CA SER A 360 16.61 8.02 6.86
C SER A 360 16.58 9.55 6.94
N TRP A 361 17.46 10.16 7.74
CA TRP A 361 17.16 11.47 8.34
C TRP A 361 15.69 11.50 8.82
N SER A 362 15.00 12.62 8.63
CA SER A 362 13.58 12.80 9.00
C SER A 362 12.59 11.74 8.50
N THR A 363 12.94 10.86 7.55
CA THR A 363 12.10 9.70 7.21
C THR A 363 11.83 8.79 8.41
N ALA A 364 12.72 8.75 9.42
CA ALA A 364 12.51 7.98 10.67
C ALA A 364 11.27 8.42 11.48
N LYS A 365 10.80 9.66 11.28
CA LYS A 365 9.59 10.19 11.91
C LYS A 365 8.36 9.36 11.56
N SER A 366 8.20 9.01 10.29
CA SER A 366 7.09 8.18 9.82
C SER A 366 7.14 6.76 10.41
N PHE A 367 8.34 6.20 10.62
CA PHE A 367 8.50 4.94 11.36
C PHE A 367 8.07 5.07 12.82
N THR A 368 8.49 6.15 13.49
CA THR A 368 8.09 6.43 14.88
C THR A 368 6.58 6.62 15.00
N SER A 369 5.95 7.31 14.05
CA SER A 369 4.50 7.45 13.96
C SER A 369 3.81 6.08 13.81
N ALA A 370 4.32 5.19 12.95
CA ALA A 370 3.78 3.84 12.84
C ALA A 370 3.85 3.06 14.17
N LEU A 371 4.96 3.21 14.91
CA LEU A 371 5.11 2.59 16.23
C LEU A 371 4.15 3.16 17.27
N ALA A 372 3.84 4.46 17.21
CA ALA A 372 2.80 5.05 18.06
C ALA A 372 1.42 4.45 17.75
N GLY A 373 1.07 4.29 16.48
CA GLY A 373 -0.16 3.60 16.07
C GLY A 373 -0.23 2.16 16.55
N ILE A 374 0.89 1.43 16.49
CA ILE A 374 1.01 0.06 17.02
C ILE A 374 0.88 0.02 18.55
N ALA A 375 1.46 1.00 19.26
CA ALA A 375 1.33 1.11 20.71
C ALA A 375 -0.12 1.38 21.13
N ILE A 376 -0.84 2.18 20.35
CA ILE A 376 -2.27 2.44 20.54
C ILE A 376 -3.09 1.17 20.32
N ASP A 377 -2.89 0.48 19.19
CA ASP A 377 -3.58 -0.78 18.87
C ASP A 377 -3.43 -1.85 19.97
N LYS A 378 -2.23 -1.92 20.56
CA LYS A 378 -1.92 -2.86 21.64
C LYS A 378 -2.38 -2.40 23.02
N GLY A 379 -2.98 -1.22 23.13
CA GLY A 379 -3.50 -0.66 24.38
C GLY A 379 -2.44 -0.13 25.34
N PHE A 380 -1.20 0.13 24.88
CA PHE A 380 -0.19 0.82 25.69
C PHE A 380 -0.46 2.32 25.80
N VAL A 381 -1.10 2.88 24.78
CA VAL A 381 -1.62 4.26 24.75
C VAL A 381 -3.09 4.18 24.37
N SER A 382 -3.98 4.87 25.08
CA SER A 382 -5.44 4.67 24.88
C SER A 382 -5.93 5.12 23.50
N SER A 383 -5.43 6.26 23.02
CA SER A 383 -5.76 6.85 21.72
C SER A 383 -4.79 8.00 21.38
N VAL A 384 -4.87 8.55 20.17
CA VAL A 384 -4.11 9.78 19.81
C VAL A 384 -4.50 10.99 20.67
N ASP A 385 -5.72 11.03 21.21
CA ASP A 385 -6.19 12.14 22.06
C ASP A 385 -5.75 12.00 23.54
N THR A 386 -5.00 10.94 23.86
CA THR A 386 -4.42 10.73 25.19
C THR A 386 -3.47 11.88 25.53
N SER A 387 -3.53 12.38 26.77
CA SER A 387 -2.58 13.39 27.24
C SER A 387 -1.17 12.80 27.28
N ALA A 388 -0.20 13.50 26.71
CA ALA A 388 1.20 13.11 26.79
C ALA A 388 1.72 13.06 28.23
N ALA A 389 1.10 13.82 29.15
CA ALA A 389 1.48 13.84 30.57
C ALA A 389 1.13 12.56 31.34
N GLU A 390 0.35 11.64 30.75
CA GLU A 390 0.17 10.28 31.30
C GLU A 390 1.49 9.47 31.31
N PHE A 391 2.44 9.85 30.44
CA PHE A 391 3.74 9.20 30.32
C PHE A 391 4.88 10.16 30.64
N ILE A 392 4.77 11.43 30.21
CA ILE A 392 5.69 12.51 30.56
C ILE A 392 5.23 13.18 31.86
N ASN A 393 5.42 12.47 32.98
CA ASN A 393 4.97 12.89 34.30
C ASN A 393 5.48 14.27 34.72
N GLU A 394 6.60 14.72 34.15
CA GLU A 394 7.17 16.06 34.31
C GLU A 394 6.21 17.18 33.91
N TRP A 395 5.19 16.88 33.11
CA TRP A 395 4.20 17.83 32.61
C TRP A 395 2.88 17.80 33.38
N ALA A 396 2.67 16.84 34.28
CA ALA A 396 1.37 16.61 34.95
C ALA A 396 0.90 17.82 35.76
N GLU A 397 1.82 18.62 36.29
CA GLU A 397 1.56 19.74 37.19
C GLU A 397 1.58 21.12 36.51
N ASP A 398 1.75 21.19 35.18
CA ASP A 398 1.72 22.47 34.44
C ASP A 398 0.89 22.42 33.15
N GLU A 399 0.90 23.52 32.37
CA GLU A 399 0.08 23.68 31.18
C GLU A 399 0.35 22.65 30.08
N ARG A 400 1.54 22.02 30.08
CA ARG A 400 1.93 20.99 29.11
C ARG A 400 1.11 19.71 29.23
N LYS A 401 0.37 19.50 30.34
CA LYS A 401 -0.61 18.41 30.45
C LYS A 401 -1.72 18.44 29.41
N ASN A 402 -1.94 19.59 28.77
CA ASN A 402 -2.94 19.73 27.70
C ASN A 402 -2.45 19.22 26.34
N ILE A 403 -1.14 18.93 26.20
CA ILE A 403 -0.54 18.39 24.99
C ILE A 403 -0.96 16.92 24.86
N THR A 404 -1.52 16.55 23.71
CA THR A 404 -1.89 15.17 23.40
C THR A 404 -0.84 14.49 22.53
N VAL A 405 -0.93 13.16 22.41
CA VAL A 405 -0.11 12.39 21.45
C VAL A 405 -0.37 12.90 20.02
N LYS A 406 -1.62 13.24 19.68
CA LYS A 406 -2.01 13.83 18.40
C LYS A 406 -1.30 15.15 18.12
N ASP A 407 -1.18 16.00 19.13
CA ASP A 407 -0.47 17.28 19.01
C ASP A 407 1.01 17.06 18.66
N LEU A 408 1.66 16.05 19.22
CA LEU A 408 3.05 15.69 18.88
C LEU A 408 3.16 15.09 17.47
N LEU A 409 2.22 14.24 17.07
CA LEU A 409 2.20 13.59 15.76
C LEU A 409 1.99 14.61 14.62
N LEU A 410 1.19 15.65 14.86
CA LEU A 410 0.89 16.71 13.90
C LEU A 410 1.92 17.85 13.90
N MET A 411 2.98 17.77 14.70
CA MET A 411 3.93 18.87 14.90
C MET A 411 3.21 20.15 15.38
N SER A 412 2.28 20.01 16.32
CA SER A 412 1.42 21.09 16.81
C SER A 412 1.36 21.12 18.35
N SER A 413 2.43 20.69 19.01
CA SER A 413 2.52 20.61 20.47
C SER A 413 2.35 21.94 21.20
N GLY A 414 2.51 23.06 20.50
CA GLY A 414 2.49 24.38 21.12
C GLY A 414 3.73 24.66 21.98
N LEU A 415 4.79 23.87 21.87
CA LEU A 415 6.06 24.09 22.55
C LEU A 415 6.98 25.01 21.72
N ARG A 416 7.85 25.76 22.40
CA ARG A 416 8.88 26.59 21.75
C ARG A 416 9.91 25.73 21.04
N GLU A 417 10.35 26.19 19.87
CA GLU A 417 11.60 25.72 19.27
C GLU A 417 12.75 26.55 19.86
N ASP A 418 13.63 25.92 20.64
CA ASP A 418 14.80 26.58 21.22
C ASP A 418 15.96 26.57 20.22
N GLY A 419 15.92 27.49 19.24
CA GLY A 419 16.95 27.63 18.20
C GLY A 419 16.68 26.73 16.99
N ASN A 420 17.73 26.10 16.46
CA ASN A 420 17.61 25.09 15.40
C ASN A 420 17.74 23.71 16.06
N ASP A 421 16.60 23.07 16.35
CA ASP A 421 16.58 21.83 17.12
C ASP A 421 17.37 20.70 16.42
N SER A 422 17.44 20.72 15.08
CA SER A 422 18.17 19.74 14.28
C SER A 422 19.68 19.82 14.58
N THR A 423 20.20 21.04 14.74
CA THR A 423 21.62 21.23 15.13
C THR A 423 21.81 20.93 16.61
N SER A 424 20.94 21.46 17.47
CA SER A 424 21.05 21.28 18.92
C SER A 424 21.01 19.81 19.33
N MET A 425 20.10 19.02 18.74
CA MET A 425 19.89 17.60 19.09
C MET A 425 20.86 16.64 18.37
N TYR A 426 21.38 17.00 17.19
CA TYR A 426 22.33 16.13 16.44
C TYR A 426 23.80 16.40 16.77
N VAL A 427 24.16 17.66 17.00
CA VAL A 427 25.54 18.09 17.22
C VAL A 427 25.76 18.52 18.66
N GLY A 428 24.77 19.18 19.26
CA GLY A 428 24.84 19.74 20.61
C GLY A 428 24.54 21.23 20.62
N VAL A 429 24.58 21.82 21.81
CA VAL A 429 24.42 23.27 22.02
C VAL A 429 25.79 23.89 22.29
N LYS A 430 26.01 25.11 21.78
CA LYS A 430 27.25 25.84 22.00
C LYS A 430 27.40 26.28 23.45
N ASP A 431 28.56 26.02 24.04
CA ASP A 431 28.95 26.51 25.35
C ASP A 431 29.46 27.98 25.29
N GLU A 432 29.91 28.51 26.42
CA GLU A 432 30.45 29.88 26.53
C GLU A 432 31.70 30.13 25.66
N ASN A 433 32.34 29.06 25.16
CA ASN A 433 33.53 29.11 24.31
C ASN A 433 33.21 28.80 22.83
N ASP A 434 31.93 28.86 22.44
CA ASP A 434 31.44 28.55 21.09
C ASP A 434 31.67 27.09 20.66
N GLN A 435 31.92 26.17 21.61
CA GLN A 435 32.12 24.75 21.34
C GLN A 435 30.81 23.99 21.50
N TYR A 436 30.51 23.09 20.57
CA TYR A 436 29.34 22.23 20.67
C TYR A 436 29.51 21.20 21.79
N LYS A 437 28.53 21.17 22.70
CA LYS A 437 28.41 20.16 23.75
C LYS A 437 27.13 19.36 23.52
N ALA A 438 27.27 18.04 23.47
CA ALA A 438 26.14 17.13 23.30
C ALA A 438 25.07 17.36 24.39
N VAL A 439 23.82 17.20 23.99
CA VAL A 439 22.65 17.32 24.86
C VAL A 439 21.97 15.98 24.99
N ASP A 440 21.33 15.77 26.14
CA ASP A 440 20.39 14.67 26.33
C ASP A 440 19.10 15.04 25.58
N ASN A 441 18.82 14.33 24.49
CA ASN A 441 17.71 14.68 23.61
C ASN A 441 16.34 14.54 24.30
N VAL A 442 16.19 13.57 25.22
CA VAL A 442 14.94 13.40 25.98
C VAL A 442 14.74 14.59 26.91
N SER A 443 15.76 14.89 27.73
CA SER A 443 15.72 16.04 28.64
C SER A 443 15.54 17.38 27.90
N PHE A 444 16.23 17.57 26.77
CA PHE A 444 16.07 18.73 25.90
C PHE A 444 14.62 18.88 25.43
N SER A 445 13.98 17.79 25.01
CA SER A 445 12.63 17.82 24.47
C SER A 445 11.56 18.05 25.53
N ILE A 446 11.71 17.43 26.71
CA ILE A 446 10.79 17.55 27.86
C ILE A 446 10.82 18.96 28.45
N ASN A 447 12.00 19.60 28.48
CA ASN A 447 12.19 20.89 29.15
C ASN A 447 11.77 22.11 28.33
N ARG A 448 11.27 21.91 27.10
CA ARG A 448 10.74 23.02 26.28
C ARG A 448 9.57 23.69 26.99
N SER A 449 9.51 25.00 26.83
CA SER A 449 8.45 25.83 27.40
C SER A 449 7.29 26.01 26.42
N VAL A 450 6.10 26.31 26.94
CA VAL A 450 4.92 26.59 26.12
C VAL A 450 5.13 27.88 25.32
N ASN A 451 4.76 27.83 24.04
CA ASN A 451 4.59 28.98 23.17
C ASN A 451 3.10 29.35 23.09
N PRO A 452 2.65 30.42 23.77
CA PRO A 452 1.24 30.78 23.79
C PRO A 452 0.67 31.12 22.40
N GLU A 453 1.53 31.53 21.45
CA GLU A 453 1.11 31.83 20.07
C GLU A 453 0.84 30.58 19.23
N ARG A 454 1.21 29.38 19.73
CA ARG A 454 1.12 28.10 19.01
C ARG A 454 0.32 27.03 19.75
N ALA A 455 -0.02 27.27 21.02
CA ALA A 455 -0.72 26.31 21.86
C ALA A 455 -2.23 26.34 21.61
N ARG A 456 -2.80 25.23 21.11
CA ARG A 456 -4.23 25.16 20.79
C ARG A 456 -5.16 25.39 21.98
N TRP A 457 -4.74 25.01 23.19
CA TRP A 457 -5.52 25.21 24.42
C TRP A 457 -5.50 26.65 24.94
N LEU A 458 -4.74 27.53 24.27
CA LEU A 458 -4.70 28.98 24.49
C LEU A 458 -5.28 29.74 23.29
N ASP A 459 -6.15 29.10 22.52
CA ASP A 459 -6.87 29.67 21.37
C ASP A 459 -5.95 30.17 20.23
N ALA A 460 -4.76 29.56 20.08
CA ALA A 460 -3.87 29.86 18.97
C ALA A 460 -4.52 29.51 17.61
N GLY A 461 -4.63 30.49 16.72
CA GLY A 461 -5.23 30.30 15.39
C GLY A 461 -4.37 29.48 14.41
N TYR A 462 -3.08 29.28 14.71
CA TYR A 462 -2.17 28.47 13.91
C TYR A 462 -1.14 27.76 14.81
N THR A 463 -1.12 26.43 14.78
CA THR A 463 -0.43 25.61 15.78
C THR A 463 0.78 24.86 15.23
N TRP A 464 0.89 24.72 13.91
CA TRP A 464 1.91 23.89 13.27
C TRP A 464 3.32 24.48 13.37
N ASN A 465 4.25 23.71 13.92
CA ASN A 465 5.66 24.02 14.01
C ASN A 465 6.50 22.73 13.95
N TYR A 466 7.20 22.50 12.84
CA TYR A 466 7.98 21.29 12.63
C TYR A 466 9.14 21.16 13.64
N ALA A 467 9.11 20.16 14.51
CA ALA A 467 10.09 19.96 15.57
C ALA A 467 10.53 18.49 15.73
N ASN A 468 11.85 18.24 15.68
CA ASN A 468 12.43 16.93 16.02
C ASN A 468 12.13 16.54 17.47
N ALA A 469 12.12 17.52 18.37
CA ALA A 469 11.82 17.31 19.79
C ALA A 469 10.39 16.76 20.04
N ASP A 470 9.41 17.07 19.18
CA ASP A 470 8.06 16.46 19.28
C ASP A 470 8.12 14.96 19.02
N THR A 471 8.95 14.54 18.05
CA THR A 471 9.14 13.11 17.75
C THR A 471 9.95 12.39 18.82
N GLN A 472 10.95 13.07 19.42
CA GLN A 472 11.70 12.54 20.55
C GLN A 472 10.77 12.18 21.71
N LEU A 473 9.77 13.03 21.99
CA LEU A 473 8.75 12.76 23.00
C LEU A 473 7.83 11.59 22.63
N ILE A 474 7.49 11.41 21.35
CA ILE A 474 6.74 10.22 20.91
C ILE A 474 7.55 8.95 21.19
N GLY A 475 8.85 8.96 20.89
CA GLY A 475 9.75 7.86 21.26
C GLY A 475 9.73 7.57 22.76
N GLU A 476 9.88 8.61 23.58
CA GLU A 476 9.85 8.49 25.05
C GLU A 476 8.50 7.97 25.57
N ILE A 477 7.38 8.40 25.00
CA ILE A 477 6.04 7.90 25.33
C ILE A 477 5.94 6.40 25.04
N ILE A 478 6.46 5.93 23.90
CA ILE A 478 6.49 4.51 23.56
C ILE A 478 7.34 3.74 24.59
N GLU A 479 8.52 4.24 24.94
CA GLU A 479 9.39 3.55 25.91
C GLU A 479 8.75 3.47 27.30
N ARG A 480 8.22 4.59 27.81
CA ARG A 480 7.57 4.65 29.13
C ARG A 480 6.27 3.85 29.21
N SER A 481 5.46 3.86 28.15
CA SER A 481 4.19 3.10 28.11
C SER A 481 4.38 1.59 27.98
N THR A 482 5.43 1.17 27.26
CA THR A 482 5.68 -0.26 26.98
C THR A 482 6.70 -0.88 27.92
N ASN A 483 7.48 -0.06 28.65
CA ASN A 483 8.64 -0.46 29.43
C ASN A 483 9.66 -1.28 28.61
N LYS A 484 9.83 -0.91 27.33
CA LYS A 484 10.81 -1.45 26.40
C LYS A 484 11.59 -0.30 25.77
N SER A 485 12.83 -0.58 25.35
CA SER A 485 13.54 0.36 24.49
C SER A 485 12.78 0.55 23.17
N LEU A 486 12.92 1.72 22.54
CA LEU A 486 12.24 2.03 21.28
C LEU A 486 12.63 1.02 20.19
N PHE A 487 13.90 0.65 20.13
CA PHE A 487 14.39 -0.34 19.17
C PHE A 487 13.79 -1.73 19.43
N ASP A 488 13.73 -2.19 20.68
CA ASP A 488 13.15 -3.51 20.98
C ASP A 488 11.65 -3.56 20.66
N PHE A 489 10.92 -2.49 21.00
CA PHE A 489 9.51 -2.38 20.63
C PHE A 489 9.32 -2.39 19.11
N ALA A 490 10.16 -1.68 18.37
CA ALA A 490 10.13 -1.67 16.91
C ALA A 490 10.54 -3.02 16.31
N GLN A 491 11.55 -3.68 16.88
CA GLN A 491 12.04 -4.97 16.43
C GLN A 491 10.96 -6.05 16.58
N ASP A 492 10.24 -6.06 17.70
CA ASP A 492 9.20 -7.02 18.01
C ASP A 492 7.93 -6.84 17.17
N ASN A 493 7.56 -5.59 16.88
CA ASN A 493 6.23 -5.28 16.34
C ASN A 493 6.24 -4.79 14.89
N LEU A 494 7.38 -4.30 14.38
CA LEU A 494 7.47 -3.76 13.02
C LEU A 494 8.63 -4.40 12.24
N PHE A 495 9.89 -4.15 12.62
CA PHE A 495 11.04 -4.49 11.78
C PHE A 495 11.14 -5.99 11.48
N SER A 496 10.98 -6.87 12.48
CA SER A 496 11.01 -8.33 12.24
C SER A 496 9.82 -8.81 11.42
N LYS A 497 8.66 -8.14 11.53
CA LYS A 497 7.41 -8.54 10.88
C LYS A 497 7.45 -8.30 9.38
N ILE A 498 8.13 -7.24 8.96
CA ILE A 498 8.28 -6.90 7.54
C ILE A 498 9.68 -7.20 7.00
N GLY A 499 10.57 -7.76 7.81
CA GLY A 499 11.90 -8.21 7.39
C GLY A 499 12.94 -7.08 7.23
N ILE A 500 12.76 -5.96 7.93
CA ILE A 500 13.75 -4.87 7.97
C ILE A 500 14.94 -5.27 8.84
N LYS A 501 16.14 -5.00 8.32
CA LYS A 501 17.40 -5.01 9.07
C LYS A 501 17.91 -3.58 9.12
N THR A 502 18.10 -3.05 10.32
CA THR A 502 18.46 -1.64 10.49
C THR A 502 19.38 -1.44 11.68
N VAL A 503 20.03 -0.28 11.71
CA VAL A 503 20.61 0.26 12.92
C VAL A 503 19.96 1.60 13.26
N TRP A 504 19.48 1.71 14.49
CA TRP A 504 18.93 2.96 15.03
C TRP A 504 19.97 3.63 15.92
N TRP A 505 20.33 4.87 15.58
CA TRP A 505 21.33 5.61 16.34
C TRP A 505 20.79 6.18 17.65
N THR A 506 21.70 6.35 18.60
CA THR A 506 21.46 7.00 19.89
C THR A 506 22.25 8.31 20.02
N ASP A 507 21.80 9.21 20.89
CA ASP A 507 22.63 10.32 21.37
C ASP A 507 23.70 9.82 22.37
N SER A 508 24.59 10.72 22.81
CA SER A 508 25.65 10.39 23.78
C SER A 508 25.14 10.04 25.19
N PHE A 509 23.82 10.12 25.42
CA PHE A 509 23.15 9.78 26.67
C PHE A 509 22.39 8.46 26.55
N SER A 510 22.59 7.72 25.45
CA SER A 510 21.95 6.45 25.14
C SER A 510 20.46 6.53 24.81
N ASN A 511 19.92 7.72 24.52
CA ASN A 511 18.56 7.85 24.03
C ASN A 511 18.53 7.58 22.52
N TYR A 512 17.61 6.74 22.04
CA TYR A 512 17.38 6.61 20.60
C TYR A 512 16.98 7.95 19.99
N MET A 513 17.38 8.19 18.73
CA MET A 513 17.02 9.39 17.97
C MET A 513 15.88 9.07 16.97
N PRO A 514 14.61 9.04 17.43
CA PRO A 514 13.46 8.61 16.61
C PRO A 514 13.16 9.51 15.41
N TRP A 515 13.64 10.75 15.47
CA TRP A 515 13.38 11.78 14.48
C TRP A 515 14.31 11.72 13.27
N CYS A 516 15.40 10.94 13.30
CA CYS A 516 16.35 10.93 12.19
C CYS A 516 17.01 9.62 11.79
N CYS A 517 17.36 8.76 12.74
CA CYS A 517 18.64 8.10 12.52
C CYS A 517 18.53 6.59 12.42
N LEU A 518 17.71 6.14 11.47
CA LEU A 518 17.69 4.76 10.99
C LEU A 518 18.62 4.64 9.78
N ASP A 519 19.64 3.79 9.90
CA ASP A 519 20.46 3.37 8.78
C ASP A 519 20.02 1.97 8.32
N MET A 520 19.64 1.83 7.05
CA MET A 520 19.21 0.58 6.43
C MET A 520 19.36 0.64 4.91
N THR A 521 19.08 -0.45 4.19
CA THR A 521 19.13 -0.44 2.72
C THR A 521 17.93 0.29 2.12
N SER A 522 18.06 0.82 0.89
CA SER A 522 16.93 1.41 0.16
C SER A 522 15.77 0.41 -0.02
N ARG A 523 16.09 -0.88 -0.13
CA ARG A 523 15.10 -1.97 -0.19
C ARG A 523 14.38 -2.20 1.14
N ASP A 524 14.98 -1.87 2.28
CA ASP A 524 14.33 -1.96 3.58
C ASP A 524 13.41 -0.77 3.83
N PHE A 525 13.79 0.43 3.40
CA PHE A 525 12.87 1.57 3.33
C PHE A 525 11.66 1.26 2.43
N ALA A 526 11.86 0.56 1.31
CA ALA A 526 10.77 0.21 0.40
C ALA A 526 9.75 -0.76 1.05
N ARG A 527 10.18 -1.61 1.99
CA ARG A 527 9.26 -2.47 2.76
C ARG A 527 8.30 -1.65 3.61
N PHE A 528 8.81 -0.61 4.27
CA PHE A 528 7.98 0.30 5.06
C PHE A 528 7.01 1.09 4.18
N GLY A 529 7.47 1.57 3.03
CA GLY A 529 6.57 2.20 2.05
C GLY A 529 5.47 1.26 1.58
N LEU A 530 5.79 -0.02 1.31
CA LEU A 530 4.81 -1.01 0.83
C LEU A 530 3.76 -1.35 1.89
N LEU A 531 4.16 -1.38 3.16
CA LEU A 531 3.23 -1.52 4.28
C LEU A 531 2.18 -0.39 4.29
N TYR A 532 2.60 0.85 4.08
CA TYR A 532 1.71 2.01 4.03
C TYR A 532 0.92 2.13 2.72
N ALA A 533 1.49 1.68 1.59
CA ALA A 533 0.77 1.59 0.32
C ALA A 533 -0.45 0.65 0.41
N ARG A 534 -0.44 -0.26 1.39
CA ARG A 534 -1.45 -1.29 1.62
C ARG A 534 -2.10 -1.17 2.99
N ASP A 535 -2.29 0.08 3.41
CA ASP A 535 -3.10 0.43 4.58
C ASP A 535 -2.69 -0.29 5.87
N GLY A 536 -1.38 -0.53 6.05
CA GLY A 536 -0.82 -1.17 7.24
C GLY A 536 -0.83 -2.69 7.22
N LYS A 537 -1.18 -3.31 6.09
CA LYS A 537 -1.23 -4.76 5.91
C LYS A 537 0.08 -5.31 5.32
N TRP A 538 0.56 -6.42 5.88
CA TRP A 538 1.69 -7.18 5.37
C TRP A 538 1.30 -8.64 5.14
N GLY A 539 1.13 -9.04 3.87
CA GLY A 539 0.48 -10.31 3.53
C GLY A 539 -0.95 -10.29 4.06
N ASP A 540 -1.29 -11.23 4.95
CA ASP A 540 -2.60 -11.27 5.62
C ASP A 540 -2.63 -10.55 6.98
N ALA A 541 -1.48 -10.13 7.50
CA ALA A 541 -1.39 -9.55 8.84
C ALA A 541 -1.61 -8.03 8.80
N GLN A 542 -2.58 -7.53 9.57
CA GLN A 542 -2.71 -6.11 9.87
C GLN A 542 -1.67 -5.72 10.94
N LEU A 543 -0.63 -4.97 10.56
CA LEU A 543 0.46 -4.60 11.48
C LEU A 543 0.27 -3.20 12.06
N VAL A 544 -0.16 -2.24 11.25
CA VAL A 544 -0.57 -0.90 11.69
C VAL A 544 -2.07 -0.80 11.45
N PRO A 545 -2.91 -0.33 12.40
CA PRO A 545 -4.34 -0.24 12.19
C PRO A 545 -4.67 0.57 10.93
N ILE A 546 -5.62 0.07 10.13
CA ILE A 546 -6.07 0.72 8.90
C ILE A 546 -6.42 2.19 9.17
N ASP A 547 -7.34 2.45 10.11
CA ASP A 547 -7.78 3.79 10.50
C ASP A 547 -6.62 4.72 10.87
N TYR A 548 -5.59 4.18 11.53
CA TYR A 548 -4.39 4.96 11.88
C TYR A 548 -3.57 5.34 10.66
N VAL A 549 -3.34 4.41 9.72
CA VAL A 549 -2.60 4.70 8.49
C VAL A 549 -3.26 5.84 7.73
N ILE A 550 -4.57 5.81 7.63
CA ILE A 550 -5.37 6.75 6.83
C ILE A 550 -5.31 8.13 7.43
N GLU A 551 -5.63 8.23 8.72
CA GLU A 551 -5.52 9.47 9.48
C GLU A 551 -4.09 10.00 9.48
N SER A 552 -3.09 9.11 9.57
CA SER A 552 -1.67 9.51 9.52
C SER A 552 -1.24 10.10 8.19
N THR A 553 -1.90 9.72 7.09
CA THR A 553 -1.57 10.16 5.73
C THR A 553 -2.59 11.15 5.14
N ARG A 554 -3.57 11.59 5.93
CA ARG A 554 -4.51 12.64 5.54
C ARG A 554 -3.84 14.03 5.64
N PRO A 555 -4.07 14.97 4.70
CA PRO A 555 -3.61 16.36 4.78
C PRO A 555 -4.34 17.16 5.88
N SER A 556 -4.15 16.76 7.14
CA SER A 556 -4.86 17.29 8.30
C SER A 556 -4.44 18.71 8.66
N ILE A 557 -3.20 19.09 8.34
CA ILE A 557 -2.69 20.45 8.46
C ILE A 557 -2.40 20.99 7.06
N VAL A 558 -3.02 22.12 6.74
CA VAL A 558 -2.60 22.99 5.64
C VAL A 558 -1.55 23.95 6.18
N ILE A 559 -0.28 23.75 5.79
CA ILE A 559 0.85 24.56 6.28
C ILE A 559 0.72 26.00 5.77
N THR A 560 0.51 26.15 4.47
CA THR A 560 0.13 27.40 3.82
C THR A 560 -0.73 27.08 2.58
N GLU A 561 -1.55 28.02 2.13
CA GLU A 561 -2.38 27.80 0.93
C GLU A 561 -1.57 27.66 -0.36
N ASP A 562 -0.39 28.29 -0.43
CA ASP A 562 0.49 28.26 -1.61
C ASP A 562 1.24 26.93 -1.78
N LEU A 563 1.27 26.08 -0.74
CA LEU A 563 1.92 24.77 -0.82
C LEU A 563 0.93 23.71 -1.28
N GLN A 564 1.36 22.91 -2.26
CA GLN A 564 0.61 21.74 -2.74
C GLN A 564 0.70 20.54 -1.78
N THR A 565 1.37 20.70 -0.63
CA THR A 565 1.52 19.64 0.37
C THR A 565 0.97 20.09 1.73
N GLY A 566 0.30 19.16 2.40
CA GLY A 566 -0.11 19.24 3.80
C GLY A 566 0.75 18.37 4.71
N TYR A 567 0.28 18.22 5.94
CA TYR A 567 0.93 17.38 6.95
C TYR A 567 -0.09 16.50 7.70
N GLY A 568 0.25 15.22 7.85
CA GLY A 568 -0.47 14.23 8.65
C GLY A 568 0.31 13.83 9.92
N TYR A 569 0.11 12.62 10.43
CA TYR A 569 0.90 12.10 11.56
C TYR A 569 2.31 11.72 11.11
N GLN A 570 3.17 12.73 11.04
CA GLN A 570 4.56 12.63 10.60
C GLN A 570 4.76 12.16 9.15
N TRP A 571 3.79 12.49 8.29
CA TRP A 571 3.85 12.33 6.85
C TRP A 571 3.62 13.67 6.16
N TRP A 572 4.33 13.91 5.07
CA TRP A 572 4.01 15.01 4.14
C TRP A 572 3.04 14.46 3.11
N THR A 573 1.91 15.11 2.93
CA THR A 573 0.79 14.56 2.16
C THR A 573 0.51 15.47 0.97
N ASP A 574 0.22 14.93 -0.19
CA ASP A 574 -0.32 15.74 -1.29
C ASP A 574 -1.68 16.33 -0.88
N ARG A 575 -2.03 17.53 -1.37
CA ARG A 575 -3.32 18.15 -1.07
C ARG A 575 -4.52 17.39 -1.67
N SER A 576 -4.33 16.59 -2.72
CA SER A 576 -5.36 15.70 -3.25
C SER A 576 -5.63 14.50 -2.33
N GLY A 577 -4.64 14.10 -1.53
CA GLY A 577 -4.69 12.88 -0.72
C GLY A 577 -4.30 11.59 -1.47
N ASP A 578 -3.95 11.68 -2.75
CA ASP A 578 -3.64 10.51 -3.57
C ASP A 578 -2.30 9.85 -3.23
N TRP A 579 -1.35 10.68 -2.79
CA TRP A 579 -0.01 10.24 -2.45
C TRP A 579 0.57 11.03 -1.27
N PHE A 580 1.59 10.44 -0.66
CA PHE A 580 2.30 11.02 0.48
C PHE A 580 3.76 10.59 0.48
N VAL A 581 4.57 11.30 1.24
CA VAL A 581 6.02 11.10 1.28
C VAL A 581 6.56 11.24 2.70
N ALA A 582 7.37 10.25 3.11
CA ALA A 582 8.25 10.39 4.25
C ALA A 582 9.51 11.13 3.76
N LYS A 583 9.72 12.36 4.22
CA LYS A 583 10.82 13.21 3.75
C LYS A 583 11.99 13.20 4.71
N GLY A 584 13.14 12.76 4.22
CA GLY A 584 14.44 12.86 4.87
C GLY A 584 15.24 14.02 4.29
N SER A 585 16.09 14.63 5.11
CA SER A 585 17.02 15.67 4.66
C SER A 585 17.87 15.17 3.47
N ARG A 586 18.20 16.06 2.53
CA ARG A 586 18.88 15.72 1.27
C ARG A 586 18.11 14.68 0.44
N ASN A 587 16.78 14.73 0.49
CA ASN A 587 15.87 13.90 -0.31
C ASN A 587 16.15 12.39 -0.13
N ASN A 588 16.26 11.97 1.13
CA ASN A 588 16.26 10.56 1.52
C ASN A 588 14.82 10.13 1.80
N ASN A 589 14.06 9.91 0.74
CA ASN A 589 12.60 9.93 0.77
C ASN A 589 11.99 8.57 0.43
N ILE A 590 10.79 8.33 0.97
CA ILE A 590 9.89 7.24 0.59
C ILE A 590 8.59 7.87 0.10
N TYR A 591 8.36 7.83 -1.21
CA TYR A 591 7.11 8.27 -1.84
C TYR A 591 6.17 7.08 -1.96
N VAL A 592 4.89 7.30 -1.68
CA VAL A 592 3.88 6.24 -1.68
C VAL A 592 2.63 6.76 -2.37
N HIS A 593 2.17 6.02 -3.38
CA HIS A 593 0.86 6.20 -3.98
C HIS A 593 0.05 4.92 -3.73
N PRO A 594 -0.75 4.85 -2.65
CA PRO A 594 -1.44 3.64 -2.24
C PRO A 594 -2.34 3.08 -3.34
N GLY A 595 -3.10 3.92 -4.04
CA GLY A 595 -4.05 3.46 -5.06
C GLY A 595 -3.41 2.99 -6.37
N LEU A 596 -2.17 3.38 -6.67
CA LEU A 596 -1.38 2.79 -7.75
C LEU A 596 -0.49 1.62 -7.25
N ASP A 597 -0.51 1.33 -5.95
CA ASP A 597 0.39 0.42 -5.23
C ASP A 597 1.86 0.67 -5.60
N ILE A 598 2.25 1.95 -5.63
CA ILE A 598 3.60 2.42 -5.97
C ILE A 598 4.33 2.86 -4.71
N VAL A 599 5.57 2.43 -4.59
CA VAL A 599 6.54 2.93 -3.62
C VAL A 599 7.82 3.29 -4.36
N VAL A 600 8.30 4.51 -4.15
CA VAL A 600 9.61 4.93 -4.66
C VAL A 600 10.48 5.34 -3.49
N VAL A 601 11.63 4.70 -3.37
CA VAL A 601 12.67 5.09 -2.41
C VAL A 601 13.81 5.72 -3.18
N ARG A 602 14.18 6.92 -2.76
CA ARG A 602 15.36 7.60 -3.26
C ARG A 602 16.24 8.02 -2.10
N ASN A 603 17.51 7.65 -2.13
CA ASN A 603 18.50 8.02 -1.13
C ASN A 603 19.66 8.78 -1.77
N SER A 604 20.20 9.79 -1.07
CA SER A 604 21.40 10.53 -1.48
C SER A 604 22.68 9.77 -1.13
N LEU A 605 23.80 10.11 -1.79
CA LEU A 605 25.15 9.64 -1.50
C LEU A 605 25.42 9.75 0.00
N TYR A 606 25.67 8.60 0.64
CA TYR A 606 25.80 8.44 2.08
C TYR A 606 27.25 8.17 2.46
N THR A 607 27.72 8.92 3.45
CA THR A 607 29.01 8.67 4.11
C THR A 607 28.77 8.45 5.59
N ARG A 608 29.33 7.35 6.10
CA ARG A 608 29.41 7.07 7.53
C ARG A 608 30.82 7.33 8.03
N VAL A 609 30.94 8.07 9.12
CA VAL A 609 32.20 8.34 9.80
C VAL A 609 32.16 7.71 11.20
N GLY A 610 33.24 7.03 11.55
CA GLY A 610 33.34 6.28 12.81
C GLY A 610 32.68 4.89 12.73
N ASN A 611 32.86 4.12 13.80
CA ASN A 611 32.34 2.74 13.91
C ASN A 611 31.22 2.60 14.96
N SER A 612 30.84 3.70 15.63
CA SER A 612 29.73 3.72 16.59
C SER A 612 28.41 4.04 15.90
N HIS A 613 27.31 3.63 16.53
CA HIS A 613 25.95 4.07 16.22
C HIS A 613 25.42 5.06 17.26
N THR A 614 26.29 5.44 18.20
CA THR A 614 26.06 6.53 19.13
C THR A 614 26.65 7.80 18.52
N ARG A 615 25.94 8.92 18.65
CA ARG A 615 26.44 10.25 18.26
C ARG A 615 27.46 10.77 19.29
N GLU A 616 28.59 10.07 19.37
CA GLU A 616 29.73 10.35 20.26
C GLU A 616 31.07 10.17 19.50
N ASP A 617 32.17 10.61 20.10
CA ASP A 617 33.55 10.36 19.63
C ASP A 617 33.83 10.76 18.16
N GLY A 618 33.08 11.73 17.64
CA GLY A 618 33.18 12.16 16.24
C GLY A 618 32.53 11.21 15.24
N SER A 619 31.78 10.19 15.68
CA SER A 619 30.96 9.34 14.80
C SER A 619 29.73 10.11 14.32
N TYR A 620 29.46 10.09 13.01
CA TYR A 620 28.29 10.73 12.40
C TYR A 620 27.96 10.10 11.05
N HIS A 621 26.73 10.28 10.56
CA HIS A 621 26.42 10.13 9.14
C HIS A 621 26.27 11.48 8.44
N SER A 622 26.50 11.48 7.15
CA SER A 622 26.26 12.62 6.26
C SER A 622 25.77 12.16 4.91
N THR A 623 24.99 13.00 4.24
CA THR A 623 24.59 12.79 2.84
C THR A 623 24.75 14.07 2.04
N GLU A 624 24.95 13.93 0.73
CA GLU A 624 25.09 15.06 -0.19
C GLU A 624 23.73 15.61 -0.65
N PHE A 625 23.62 16.93 -0.78
CA PHE A 625 22.41 17.59 -1.28
C PHE A 625 22.27 17.37 -2.79
N PRO A 626 21.06 17.08 -3.31
CA PRO A 626 20.80 17.22 -4.74
C PRO A 626 20.86 18.69 -5.15
N ALA A 627 21.30 18.96 -6.38
CA ALA A 627 21.42 20.32 -6.92
C ALA A 627 20.05 20.98 -7.16
N ASN A 628 19.12 20.27 -7.81
CA ASN A 628 17.77 20.75 -8.13
C ASN A 628 16.79 19.58 -7.98
N TRP A 629 16.18 19.42 -6.81
CA TRP A 629 15.19 18.38 -6.58
C TRP A 629 13.85 18.98 -6.19
N ASP A 630 12.83 18.69 -6.98
CA ASP A 630 11.43 18.98 -6.68
C ASP A 630 10.69 17.65 -6.48
N ASP A 631 10.12 17.48 -5.28
CA ASP A 631 9.45 16.25 -4.88
C ASP A 631 8.17 15.98 -5.68
N ILE A 632 7.45 17.03 -6.08
CA ILE A 632 6.18 16.93 -6.80
C ILE A 632 6.46 16.64 -8.26
N GLU A 633 7.39 17.37 -8.88
CA GLU A 633 7.82 17.11 -10.25
C GLU A 633 8.34 15.67 -10.40
N PHE A 634 9.24 15.25 -9.49
CA PHE A 634 9.79 13.90 -9.52
C PHE A 634 8.71 12.83 -9.42
N PHE A 635 7.78 12.97 -8.47
CA PHE A 635 6.76 11.94 -8.26
C PHE A 635 5.68 11.96 -9.34
N ASN A 636 5.36 13.12 -9.93
CA ASN A 636 4.50 13.19 -11.10
C ASN A 636 5.09 12.45 -12.31
N LEU A 637 6.41 12.53 -12.55
CA LEU A 637 7.06 11.70 -13.58
C LEU A 637 6.85 10.20 -13.33
N VAL A 638 6.84 9.77 -12.06
CA VAL A 638 6.55 8.38 -11.69
C VAL A 638 5.09 8.05 -11.99
N ILE A 639 4.15 8.88 -11.57
CA ILE A 639 2.71 8.67 -11.79
C ILE A 639 2.38 8.62 -13.30
N GLU A 640 2.91 9.56 -14.08
CA GLU A 640 2.72 9.65 -15.53
C GLU A 640 3.28 8.44 -16.29
N SER A 641 4.23 7.70 -15.69
CA SER A 641 4.77 6.48 -16.27
C SER A 641 3.83 5.27 -16.18
N VAL A 642 2.74 5.37 -15.43
CA VAL A 642 1.71 4.31 -15.35
C VAL A 642 0.80 4.38 -16.58
N ASN A 643 0.56 3.22 -17.21
CA ASN A 643 -0.38 3.06 -18.32
C ASN A 643 -1.84 2.99 -17.90
#